data_AF-A0AAD8ZF70-F1
#
_entry.id   AF-A0AAD8ZF70-F1
#
_cell.length_a   1.000
_cell.length_b   1.000
_cell.length_c   1.000
_cell.angle_alpha   90.00
_cell.angle_beta   90.00
_cell.angle_gamma   90.00
#
_symmetry.space_group_name_H-M   'P 1'
#
loop_
_entity.id
_entity.type
_entity.pdbx_description
1 polymer ?
#
loop_
_entity_poly.entity_id
_entity_poly.type
_entity_poly.pdbx_seq_one_letter_code
_entity_poly.pdbx_strand_id
1 'polypeptide(L)'
;HFLLLSGKTFLVQSNPEEQLPDLGEEAKMWQKEKYDFVPGEDKDQEDVNPTTTGDLAHTEDDNISLKGPLHSDLGPYFWDGQRRIDYVLTYSVVKAPRARRVPSNSFIRSLRESLNRSFRHTRAVAPPEKDPEIDMQEQRLDHHEDDMHFQREEFEQKLADMGLELEREEGTKVPGVGFLKIHAPWSVLCREAEFMKLKMPTKKKYSVNPGSNIVEKINVFINKMTAHFYTRVEDNRMHSEKHLSYPFSREKQHLFDLSDRDSFFNSKIRSLIVFEILKRTKCTKAKYNIGMNNLIANGVYTSAYPLHDGETEGVDVEPNDRKLLYEEWASYSLFYKYQPIGLIRKYFGEKVGLYFAWLGVYTQMLIPASIVGVIVFLYGCATVDSNIPSMEICDERNNISMCPLCDRPCGYWSLVTACGTARASHLFDNSATVFFSIFMALWATMFMEHWKRRQMRLNYIWGLTGFEEEEDHPRAEYEFHVLQKKLKNENSSKVKHHKLTCRDRMPAYMTILITMVFMILLTVAIVLGVVLYRISITTALQLSSASAFRSNIRATVKTTAAIINLIAIIIMDEIYGVVAHWLTVKEVPKTDKSFEERLIFKTFVLKFANAFTPIVYLAFFRGRLVGRPGNYLYVVGSYRMEECAHAGCLMELCIQLCITMLGKQLIQNNLFEIGIPKLKKLIRRLKSKQNSKQEEEFQKTLACHQKDYFLNPYVGLNPEYMEMIIQYGMVTLFVASFPLAPLFALLNNIIEIRLDAKKFVTESRRPVAARAKDIGIWYNLLRGLSKVAVIVNAFVIAFTSDFIPRLVYQYMYSPDGTLHGFVNHSLSYFNVSDFQNNTDPPQPVGYRVEICRYKDYRDPPWSDTPYELSREFWNILAGRLAFVIIFQNVVMLMTDFLDWLIPDIPKDISLQIHKEKNLVVELFMKEEQGKRLQRKRQSTESLLSSASRKIMDRFNVMLLKISDRLGSDSISRLKFLCKDKIGKKKTEDITRGIELFEYLMERAEIGPGDTVFLRQLLIDIGQQTVAEIIDNYEREASIAKLPDETEQVKISCATDVLVDQLGKKWMQYGRKLGISDSKLEGIQEKHPRNLEEQVRELLREWKKTRKAEARVDDLLKALRACSQNYTADLVEKKLQNLCMQ
;
A
#
# COMPACT_ATOMS: atom_id res chain seq x y z
N HIS A 1 16.70 48.62 -19.33
CA HIS A 1 15.90 49.02 -18.15
C HIS A 1 15.78 47.80 -17.24
N PHE A 2 16.38 47.68 -16.07
CA PHE A 2 17.28 48.51 -15.29
C PHE A 2 18.05 47.49 -14.41
N LEU A 3 19.37 47.41 -14.59
CA LEU A 3 20.33 46.96 -13.59
C LEU A 3 20.82 48.22 -12.84
N LEU A 4 21.49 48.05 -11.68
CA LEU A 4 22.18 49.01 -10.77
C LEU A 4 21.46 49.08 -9.41
N LEU A 5 22.07 49.06 -8.22
CA LEU A 5 23.42 49.22 -7.62
C LEU A 5 23.31 48.52 -6.23
N SER A 6 24.29 47.95 -5.52
CA SER A 6 25.61 48.37 -5.03
C SER A 6 26.07 47.17 -4.16
N GLY A 7 27.31 46.67 -4.09
CA GLY A 7 28.62 47.30 -4.24
C GLY A 7 29.35 47.30 -2.89
N LYS A 8 30.54 46.66 -2.86
CA LYS A 8 31.65 46.66 -1.86
C LYS A 8 31.73 45.47 -0.89
N THR A 9 32.85 44.75 -0.69
CA THR A 9 34.22 44.64 -1.28
C THR A 9 34.86 43.43 -0.55
N PHE A 10 35.33 42.39 -1.25
CA PHE A 10 36.75 42.09 -1.60
C PHE A 10 37.74 41.86 -0.45
N LEU A 11 38.32 40.65 -0.40
CA LEU A 11 39.76 40.27 -0.52
C LEU A 11 39.91 38.80 -0.06
N VAL A 12 40.07 37.81 -0.94
CA VAL A 12 41.31 37.31 -1.59
C VAL A 12 42.41 36.93 -0.59
N GLN A 13 42.70 35.62 -0.43
CA GLN A 13 44.00 35.03 -0.79
C GLN A 13 44.00 33.50 -0.72
N SER A 14 44.88 32.91 -1.52
CA SER A 14 44.96 31.52 -1.99
C SER A 14 46.23 30.80 -1.50
N ASN A 15 46.09 29.52 -1.13
CA ASN A 15 47.08 28.40 -1.19
C ASN A 15 48.39 28.49 -0.34
N PRO A 16 49.19 27.39 -0.20
CA PRO A 16 48.89 25.96 0.07
C PRO A 16 49.86 25.32 1.14
N GLU A 17 49.70 24.01 1.40
CA GLU A 17 50.72 23.01 1.87
C GLU A 17 51.62 23.26 3.10
N GLU A 18 51.55 22.41 4.15
CA GLU A 18 52.58 21.39 4.50
C GLU A 18 52.43 20.79 5.92
N GLN A 19 52.74 19.48 5.99
CA GLN A 19 53.44 18.71 7.05
C GLN A 19 52.80 18.42 8.43
N LEU A 20 52.66 17.11 8.69
CA LEU A 20 52.64 16.45 10.02
C LEU A 20 54.03 16.55 10.69
N PRO A 21 54.12 16.58 12.05
CA PRO A 21 54.43 15.33 12.78
C PRO A 21 53.82 15.16 14.20
N ASP A 22 53.86 13.89 14.60
CA ASP A 22 53.65 13.13 15.85
C ASP A 22 53.49 13.74 17.28
N LEU A 23 52.59 13.05 18.02
CA LEU A 23 52.60 12.55 19.42
C LEU A 23 52.69 13.47 20.66
N GLY A 24 51.71 13.33 21.57
CA GLY A 24 51.80 13.69 23.00
C GLY A 24 50.44 13.94 23.68
N GLU A 25 50.19 13.30 24.83
CA GLU A 25 48.90 13.06 25.51
C GLU A 25 48.30 14.20 26.37
N GLU A 26 47.07 13.91 26.84
CA GLU A 26 46.25 14.53 27.93
C GLU A 26 45.27 15.66 27.52
N ALA A 27 43.97 15.69 27.84
CA ALA A 27 43.08 14.84 28.63
C ALA A 27 41.58 15.10 28.30
N LYS A 28 40.79 14.01 28.36
CA LYS A 28 39.38 13.87 28.81
C LYS A 28 38.36 15.01 28.58
N MET A 29 37.40 14.78 27.68
CA MET A 29 35.96 14.96 27.96
C MET A 29 35.08 14.32 26.87
N TRP A 30 33.89 13.86 27.27
CA TRP A 30 32.82 13.21 26.49
C TRP A 30 32.90 11.68 26.37
N GLN A 31 32.68 11.02 27.51
CA GLN A 31 32.17 9.66 27.57
C GLN A 31 30.72 9.59 27.06
N LYS A 32 30.43 8.47 26.40
CA LYS A 32 29.11 8.00 25.96
C LYS A 32 28.19 7.78 27.16
N GLU A 33 27.04 8.41 27.16
CA GLU A 33 25.90 7.92 27.96
C GLU A 33 25.02 7.04 27.07
N LYS A 34 24.99 5.75 27.44
CA LYS A 34 23.92 4.82 27.09
C LYS A 34 22.73 5.17 27.97
N TYR A 35 21.54 5.29 27.39
CA TYR A 35 20.30 5.31 28.16
C TYR A 35 19.93 3.86 28.53
N ASP A 36 20.02 3.57 29.82
CA ASP A 36 19.51 2.35 30.44
C ASP A 36 18.01 2.52 30.81
N PHE A 37 17.30 1.41 30.69
CA PHE A 37 15.91 1.19 31.11
C PHE A 37 15.77 1.37 32.64
N VAL A 38 14.69 2.01 33.10
CA VAL A 38 14.32 2.05 34.53
C VAL A 38 13.21 1.03 34.79
N PRO A 39 13.40 0.08 35.74
CA PRO A 39 12.36 -0.85 36.17
C PRO A 39 11.45 -0.22 37.24
N GLY A 40 10.18 -0.62 37.26
CA GLY A 40 9.22 -0.25 38.31
C GLY A 40 9.42 -1.09 39.58
N GLU A 41 9.21 -0.45 40.73
CA GLU A 41 9.03 -1.12 42.03
C GLU A 41 7.73 -0.66 42.69
N ASP A 42 7.02 -1.64 43.22
CA ASP A 42 5.84 -1.56 44.09
C ASP A 42 6.17 -0.95 45.47
N LYS A 43 5.17 -0.35 46.15
CA LYS A 43 4.91 -0.57 47.59
C LYS A 43 3.64 0.11 48.14
N ASP A 44 2.96 -0.65 48.99
CA ASP A 44 1.78 -0.35 49.79
C ASP A 44 2.08 0.38 51.14
N GLN A 45 1.00 0.96 51.69
CA GLN A 45 0.57 1.08 53.11
C GLN A 45 1.09 2.17 54.10
N GLU A 46 0.08 2.86 54.67
CA GLU A 46 -0.19 3.23 56.08
C GLU A 46 0.30 4.55 56.73
N ASP A 47 -0.70 5.41 57.01
CA ASP A 47 -1.14 5.94 58.33
C ASP A 47 -0.58 7.21 59.02
N VAL A 48 -1.56 7.96 59.57
CA VAL A 48 -1.61 8.92 60.71
C VAL A 48 -1.33 10.44 60.50
N ASN A 49 -2.36 11.20 60.88
CA ASN A 49 -2.58 12.67 61.05
C ASN A 49 -1.99 13.23 62.38
N PRO A 50 -2.28 14.47 62.89
CA PRO A 50 -2.69 15.77 62.33
C PRO A 50 -1.96 17.01 62.98
N THR A 51 -2.53 18.23 62.79
CA THR A 51 -2.39 19.54 63.51
C THR A 51 -1.57 20.63 62.78
N THR A 52 -1.95 21.92 62.64
CA THR A 52 -2.91 22.80 63.36
C THR A 52 -3.18 24.12 62.57
N THR A 53 -4.43 24.63 62.60
CA THR A 53 -4.94 26.06 62.66
C THR A 53 -4.42 27.15 61.69
N GLY A 54 -5.16 28.12 61.14
CA GLY A 54 -6.52 28.72 61.17
C GLY A 54 -6.48 29.89 60.13
N ASP A 55 -7.51 30.47 59.52
CA ASP A 55 -8.76 31.04 60.02
C ASP A 55 -9.66 31.56 58.86
N LEU A 56 -10.95 31.73 59.18
CA LEU A 56 -11.95 32.69 58.65
C LEU A 56 -12.77 32.41 57.36
N ALA A 57 -13.86 31.65 57.58
CA ALA A 57 -15.29 31.99 57.38
C ALA A 57 -15.78 32.76 56.12
N HIS A 58 -16.64 32.08 55.34
CA HIS A 58 -18.03 32.50 55.09
C HIS A 58 -18.92 31.28 54.77
N THR A 59 -20.14 31.34 55.28
CA THR A 59 -21.16 30.29 55.44
C THR A 59 -22.17 30.19 54.30
N GLU A 60 -22.72 28.97 54.13
CA GLU A 60 -24.04 28.58 53.54
C GLU A 60 -24.18 28.68 52.00
N ASP A 61 -24.61 27.68 51.23
CA ASP A 61 -25.50 26.53 51.48
C ASP A 61 -25.21 25.35 50.54
N ASP A 62 -25.33 24.13 51.08
CA ASP A 62 -25.22 22.85 50.37
C ASP A 62 -26.47 22.48 49.57
N ASN A 63 -26.28 22.03 48.32
CA ASN A 63 -26.95 20.82 47.81
C ASN A 63 -26.28 20.28 46.53
N ILE A 64 -25.37 19.35 46.79
CA ILE A 64 -24.86 18.20 46.03
C ILE A 64 -25.48 17.96 44.63
N SER A 65 -24.64 18.04 43.60
CA SER A 65 -24.64 17.09 42.47
C SER A 65 -23.21 16.93 41.95
N LEU A 66 -22.70 15.69 42.05
CA LEU A 66 -21.35 15.27 41.70
C LEU A 66 -20.91 15.80 40.32
N LYS A 67 -19.86 16.62 40.30
CA LYS A 67 -18.98 16.77 39.13
C LYS A 67 -17.72 15.96 39.37
N GLY A 68 -17.59 14.84 38.65
CA GLY A 68 -16.32 14.11 38.53
C GLY A 68 -15.25 14.94 37.79
N PRO A 69 -13.97 14.51 37.84
CA PRO A 69 -12.84 15.31 37.43
C PRO A 69 -12.75 15.51 35.91
N LEU A 70 -11.98 16.54 35.56
CA LEU A 70 -11.69 17.09 34.25
C LEU A 70 -11.10 16.04 33.26
N HIS A 71 -11.91 15.47 32.38
CA HIS A 71 -11.46 14.54 31.32
C HIS A 71 -11.16 15.30 30.01
N SER A 72 -9.90 15.63 29.72
CA SER A 72 -9.49 16.18 28.41
C SER A 72 -8.15 15.64 27.86
N ASP A 73 -7.35 14.90 28.64
CA ASP A 73 -5.96 14.55 28.27
C ASP A 73 -5.70 13.05 28.00
N LEU A 74 -6.74 12.22 27.94
CA LEU A 74 -6.56 10.81 27.54
C LEU A 74 -6.34 10.75 26.03
N GLY A 75 -5.16 10.28 25.60
CA GLY A 75 -4.71 10.17 24.20
C GLY A 75 -5.55 9.22 23.32
N PRO A 76 -4.96 8.38 22.45
CA PRO A 76 -5.71 7.47 21.57
C PRO A 76 -6.26 6.23 22.32
N TYR A 77 -6.72 6.42 23.55
CA TYR A 77 -7.17 5.36 24.46
C TYR A 77 -8.63 5.57 24.88
N PHE A 78 -9.24 4.50 25.39
CA PHE A 78 -10.55 4.53 26.04
C PHE A 78 -10.48 5.36 27.33
N TRP A 79 -11.62 5.58 27.98
CA TRP A 79 -11.69 6.34 29.24
C TRP A 79 -10.80 5.79 30.37
N ASP A 80 -10.41 4.52 30.28
CA ASP A 80 -9.55 3.82 31.24
C ASP A 80 -8.03 4.03 31.01
N GLY A 81 -7.63 4.64 29.89
CA GLY A 81 -6.22 4.89 29.55
C GLY A 81 -5.40 3.65 29.19
N GLN A 82 -5.98 2.44 29.23
CA GLN A 82 -5.26 1.18 28.93
C GLN A 82 -5.59 0.65 27.53
N ARG A 83 -6.85 0.76 27.11
CA ARG A 83 -7.30 0.18 25.84
C ARG A 83 -7.19 1.17 24.70
N ARG A 84 -6.40 0.84 23.67
CA ARG A 84 -6.22 1.69 22.49
C ARG A 84 -7.46 1.68 21.59
N ILE A 85 -7.85 2.84 21.07
CA ILE A 85 -8.88 2.95 20.04
C ILE A 85 -8.28 2.51 18.69
N ASP A 86 -8.82 1.43 18.11
CA ASP A 86 -8.36 0.90 16.82
C ASP A 86 -9.17 1.44 15.64
N TYR A 87 -10.46 1.74 15.86
CA TYR A 87 -11.38 2.21 14.83
C TYR A 87 -12.52 3.05 15.44
N VAL A 88 -13.08 3.98 14.65
CA VAL A 88 -14.21 4.82 15.08
C VAL A 88 -15.32 4.79 14.04
N LEU A 89 -16.56 4.59 14.51
CA LEU A 89 -17.79 4.73 13.75
C LEU A 89 -18.53 5.97 14.24
N THR A 90 -19.09 6.76 13.33
CA THR A 90 -19.87 7.96 13.66
C THR A 90 -21.30 7.81 13.17
N TYR A 91 -22.25 8.37 13.90
CA TYR A 91 -23.65 8.39 13.53
C TYR A 91 -24.33 9.68 13.96
N SER A 92 -25.44 10.04 13.32
CA SER A 92 -26.24 11.18 13.74
C SER A 92 -27.09 10.82 14.95
N VAL A 93 -27.06 11.67 15.98
CA VAL A 93 -27.94 11.60 17.14
C VAL A 93 -28.87 12.81 17.10
N VAL A 94 -30.14 12.58 16.84
CA VAL A 94 -31.14 13.64 16.98
C VAL A 94 -31.35 13.85 18.49
N LYS A 95 -30.96 15.02 19.00
CA LYS A 95 -31.38 15.39 20.37
C LYS A 95 -32.90 15.51 20.33
N ALA A 96 -33.59 14.68 21.10
CA ALA A 96 -35.00 14.90 21.41
C ALA A 96 -35.15 16.39 21.73
N PRO A 97 -36.11 17.11 21.11
CA PRO A 97 -36.30 18.52 21.41
C PRO A 97 -36.56 18.58 22.91
N ARG A 98 -35.57 19.09 23.69
CA ARG A 98 -35.78 19.43 25.09
C ARG A 98 -37.06 20.23 25.08
N ALA A 99 -38.12 19.68 25.69
CA ALA A 99 -39.41 20.31 25.77
C ALA A 99 -39.14 21.77 26.09
N ARG A 100 -39.47 22.66 25.15
CA ARG A 100 -39.33 24.10 25.38
C ARG A 100 -40.02 24.30 26.72
N ARG A 101 -39.27 24.63 27.77
CA ARG A 101 -39.82 25.35 28.90
C ARG A 101 -40.34 26.63 28.27
N VAL A 102 -41.62 26.61 27.91
CA VAL A 102 -42.38 27.80 27.57
C VAL A 102 -42.12 28.73 28.74
N PRO A 103 -41.45 29.89 28.55
CA PRO A 103 -41.42 30.86 29.61
C PRO A 103 -42.89 31.21 29.86
N SER A 104 -43.35 31.00 31.09
CA SER A 104 -44.68 31.37 31.52
C SER A 104 -44.80 32.90 31.41
N ASN A 105 -45.16 33.38 30.22
CA ASN A 105 -45.63 34.74 30.02
C ASN A 105 -47.05 34.82 30.61
N SER A 106 -47.13 34.79 31.94
CA SER A 106 -48.35 35.04 32.73
C SER A 106 -48.95 36.40 32.41
N PHE A 107 -48.15 37.32 31.87
CA PHE A 107 -48.57 38.67 31.50
C PHE A 107 -49.41 38.72 30.21
N ILE A 108 -49.08 37.93 29.18
CA ILE A 108 -49.83 37.93 27.91
C ILE A 108 -51.12 37.10 28.02
N ARG A 109 -51.15 36.10 28.91
CA ARG A 109 -52.36 35.31 29.20
C ARG A 109 -53.42 36.12 29.97
N SER A 110 -53.00 36.98 30.90
CA SER A 110 -53.91 37.88 31.64
C SER A 110 -54.53 38.97 30.73
N LEU A 111 -53.77 39.50 29.77
CA LEU A 111 -54.29 40.47 28.79
C LEU A 111 -55.25 39.83 27.77
N ARG A 112 -55.01 38.58 27.39
CA ARG A 112 -55.89 37.84 26.45
C ARG A 112 -57.16 37.31 27.13
N GLU A 113 -57.12 36.99 28.43
CA GLU A 113 -58.29 36.59 29.23
C GLU A 113 -59.18 37.78 29.62
N SER A 114 -58.65 39.01 29.66
CA SER A 114 -59.45 40.23 29.86
C SER A 114 -60.23 40.63 28.60
N LEU A 115 -59.65 40.44 27.41
CA LEU A 115 -60.30 40.81 26.14
C LEU A 115 -61.31 39.77 25.61
N ASN A 116 -61.20 38.50 26.03
CA ASN A 116 -62.11 37.41 25.60
C ASN A 116 -63.30 37.15 26.54
N ARG A 117 -63.50 37.97 27.60
CA ARG A 117 -64.67 37.88 28.48
C ARG A 117 -65.92 38.62 27.96
N SER A 118 -65.84 39.32 26.83
CA SER A 118 -66.97 40.11 26.30
C SER A 118 -67.92 39.36 25.35
N PHE A 119 -67.56 38.16 24.87
CA PHE A 119 -68.47 37.37 24.02
C PHE A 119 -68.35 35.88 24.30
N ARG A 120 -69.26 35.35 25.14
CA ARG A 120 -69.62 33.93 25.16
C ARG A 120 -71.13 33.79 25.08
N HIS A 121 -71.60 33.15 24.02
CA HIS A 121 -72.76 32.28 24.11
C HIS A 121 -72.52 31.00 23.28
N THR A 122 -72.36 29.90 24.03
CA THR A 122 -72.84 28.52 23.77
C THR A 122 -72.65 27.87 22.39
N ARG A 123 -71.68 26.95 22.28
CA ARG A 123 -71.86 25.57 21.75
C ARG A 123 -70.62 24.70 22.00
N ALA A 124 -70.85 23.42 22.32
CA ALA A 124 -69.82 22.41 22.55
C ALA A 124 -69.10 22.05 21.23
N VAL A 125 -67.76 21.95 21.25
CA VAL A 125 -66.92 21.49 20.13
C VAL A 125 -65.88 20.51 20.67
N ALA A 126 -65.70 19.40 19.95
CA ALA A 126 -64.74 18.31 20.17
C ALA A 126 -63.26 18.80 20.20
N PRO A 127 -62.30 18.02 20.74
CA PRO A 127 -60.90 18.44 20.74
C PRO A 127 -60.35 18.53 19.31
N PRO A 128 -59.38 19.43 19.04
CA PRO A 128 -58.90 19.69 17.69
C PRO A 128 -58.15 18.47 17.16
N GLU A 129 -58.60 17.93 16.03
CA GLU A 129 -57.79 17.07 15.17
C GLU A 129 -56.56 17.85 14.70
N LYS A 130 -55.37 17.29 14.93
CA LYS A 130 -54.15 17.73 14.25
C LYS A 130 -54.18 17.18 12.82
N ASP A 131 -53.65 17.93 11.86
CA ASP A 131 -53.61 17.53 10.45
C ASP A 131 -53.01 16.12 10.27
N PRO A 132 -53.76 15.14 9.72
CA PRO A 132 -53.33 13.75 9.64
C PRO A 132 -52.14 13.52 8.69
N GLU A 133 -51.87 14.45 7.77
CA GLU A 133 -50.70 14.39 6.88
C GLU A 133 -49.38 14.68 7.62
N ILE A 134 -49.38 15.60 8.59
CA ILE A 134 -48.19 15.95 9.37
C ILE A 134 -47.87 14.82 10.36
N ASP A 135 -48.90 14.26 11.01
CA ASP A 135 -48.77 13.15 11.95
C ASP A 135 -48.31 11.86 11.24
N MET A 136 -48.80 11.60 10.01
CA MET A 136 -48.34 10.47 9.18
C MET A 136 -46.90 10.66 8.67
N GLN A 137 -46.46 11.90 8.47
CA GLN A 137 -45.09 12.21 8.03
C GLN A 137 -44.09 12.17 9.20
N GLU A 138 -44.49 12.63 10.40
CA GLU A 138 -43.75 12.45 11.65
C GLU A 138 -43.64 10.96 12.01
N GLN A 139 -44.75 10.19 11.95
CA GLN A 139 -44.73 8.74 12.18
C GLN A 139 -43.84 7.97 11.19
N ARG A 140 -43.77 8.38 9.92
CA ARG A 140 -42.87 7.76 8.93
C ARG A 140 -41.40 8.08 9.18
N LEU A 141 -41.10 9.30 9.66
CA LEU A 141 -39.74 9.71 10.02
C LEU A 141 -39.28 8.97 11.29
N ASP A 142 -40.12 8.93 12.33
CA ASP A 142 -39.87 8.19 13.56
C ASP A 142 -39.67 6.69 13.28
N HIS A 143 -40.53 6.08 12.44
CA HIS A 143 -40.39 4.66 12.08
C HIS A 143 -39.08 4.36 11.33
N HIS A 144 -38.64 5.26 10.44
CA HIS A 144 -37.37 5.11 9.73
C HIS A 144 -36.17 5.30 10.67
N GLU A 145 -36.25 6.21 11.63
CA GLU A 145 -35.20 6.40 12.64
C GLU A 145 -35.11 5.22 13.60
N ASP A 146 -36.24 4.66 14.03
CA ASP A 146 -36.32 3.45 14.84
C ASP A 146 -35.74 2.24 14.10
N ASP A 147 -36.02 2.11 12.80
CA ASP A 147 -35.44 1.06 11.95
C ASP A 147 -33.91 1.20 11.84
N MET A 148 -33.38 2.43 11.69
CA MET A 148 -31.93 2.67 11.67
C MET A 148 -31.29 2.37 13.03
N HIS A 149 -31.96 2.72 14.13
CA HIS A 149 -31.48 2.42 15.48
C HIS A 149 -31.42 0.92 15.74
N PHE A 150 -32.49 0.19 15.37
CA PHE A 150 -32.54 -1.26 15.48
C PHE A 150 -31.44 -1.95 14.66
N GLN A 151 -31.22 -1.51 13.41
CA GLN A 151 -30.15 -2.03 12.56
C GLN A 151 -28.76 -1.78 13.17
N ARG A 152 -28.57 -0.63 13.83
CA ARG A 152 -27.33 -0.27 14.52
C ARG A 152 -27.10 -1.17 15.73
N GLU A 153 -28.10 -1.36 16.59
CA GLU A 153 -28.00 -2.24 17.75
C GLU A 153 -27.73 -3.69 17.36
N GLU A 154 -28.37 -4.21 16.32
CA GLU A 154 -28.08 -5.55 15.80
C GLU A 154 -26.62 -5.67 15.36
N PHE A 155 -26.10 -4.66 14.63
CA PHE A 155 -24.73 -4.67 14.15
C PHE A 155 -23.73 -4.64 15.30
N GLU A 156 -23.95 -3.78 16.28
CA GLU A 156 -23.08 -3.64 17.45
C GLU A 156 -23.11 -4.87 18.35
N GLN A 157 -24.29 -5.49 18.54
CA GLN A 157 -24.39 -6.75 19.28
C GLN A 157 -23.57 -7.85 18.59
N LYS A 158 -23.63 -7.95 17.27
CA LYS A 158 -22.80 -8.91 16.53
C LYS A 158 -21.32 -8.62 16.66
N LEU A 159 -20.90 -7.35 16.62
CA LEU A 159 -19.50 -6.99 16.84
C LEU A 159 -19.02 -7.41 18.22
N ALA A 160 -19.85 -7.22 19.25
CA ALA A 160 -19.58 -7.73 20.59
C ALA A 160 -19.53 -9.27 20.64
N ASP A 161 -20.44 -9.97 19.96
CA ASP A 161 -20.44 -11.44 19.85
C ASP A 161 -19.17 -11.98 19.16
N MET A 162 -18.61 -11.23 18.21
CA MET A 162 -17.31 -11.55 17.58
C MET A 162 -16.10 -11.31 18.49
N GLY A 163 -16.32 -10.67 19.65
CA GLY A 163 -15.33 -10.41 20.71
C GLY A 163 -14.70 -9.02 20.67
N LEU A 164 -15.27 -8.06 19.93
CA LEU A 164 -14.80 -6.67 19.93
C LEU A 164 -15.35 -5.91 21.14
N GLU A 165 -14.54 -5.01 21.67
CA GLU A 165 -14.95 -4.13 22.77
C GLU A 165 -15.39 -2.78 22.20
N LEU A 166 -16.56 -2.32 22.64
CA LEU A 166 -17.26 -1.16 22.09
C LEU A 166 -17.52 -0.13 23.19
N GLU A 167 -17.29 1.15 22.89
CA GLU A 167 -17.61 2.28 23.78
C GLU A 167 -18.40 3.35 23.01
N ARG A 168 -19.61 3.68 23.49
CA ARG A 168 -20.46 4.73 22.91
C ARG A 168 -20.27 6.07 23.64
N GLU A 169 -20.19 7.15 22.87
CA GLU A 169 -20.09 8.52 23.38
C GLU A 169 -21.12 9.42 22.66
N GLU A 170 -22.26 9.67 23.30
CA GLU A 170 -23.42 10.40 22.73
C GLU A 170 -23.61 11.83 23.29
N GLY A 171 -22.65 12.32 24.09
CA GLY A 171 -22.69 13.62 24.77
C GLY A 171 -21.57 14.59 24.37
N THR A 172 -20.94 14.39 23.21
CA THR A 172 -19.74 15.13 22.83
C THR A 172 -19.96 16.62 22.57
N LYS A 173 -18.87 17.40 22.56
CA LYS A 173 -18.87 18.83 22.23
C LYS A 173 -19.37 19.12 20.80
N VAL A 174 -19.45 18.11 19.94
CA VAL A 174 -20.00 18.21 18.59
C VAL A 174 -21.51 17.92 18.64
N PRO A 175 -22.38 18.92 18.42
CA PRO A 175 -23.82 18.73 18.53
C PRO A 175 -24.34 17.77 17.45
N GLY A 176 -25.10 16.76 17.86
CA GLY A 176 -25.86 15.89 16.96
C GLY A 176 -25.08 14.71 16.35
N VAL A 177 -23.88 14.41 16.85
CA VAL A 177 -23.06 13.28 16.39
C VAL A 177 -22.68 12.39 17.57
N GLY A 178 -22.98 11.10 17.45
CA GLY A 178 -22.52 10.04 18.35
C GLY A 178 -21.26 9.37 17.80
N PHE A 179 -20.33 9.05 18.69
CA PHE A 179 -19.10 8.33 18.36
C PHE A 179 -19.11 6.95 19.02
N LEU A 180 -18.77 5.93 18.24
CA LEU A 180 -18.58 4.56 18.70
C LEU A 180 -17.11 4.19 18.51
N LYS A 181 -16.39 3.99 19.62
CA LYS A 181 -14.99 3.58 19.65
C LYS A 181 -14.90 2.06 19.70
N ILE A 182 -13.97 1.50 18.94
CA ILE A 182 -13.79 0.04 18.82
C ILE A 182 -12.36 -0.32 19.23
N HIS A 183 -12.24 -1.34 20.08
CA HIS A 183 -10.98 -1.96 20.48
C HIS A 183 -10.99 -3.46 20.18
N ALA A 184 -9.89 -3.99 19.64
CA ALA A 184 -9.70 -5.42 19.44
C ALA A 184 -8.78 -6.03 20.51
N PRO A 185 -9.30 -6.96 21.33
CA PRO A 185 -8.49 -7.69 22.31
C PRO A 185 -7.42 -8.58 21.64
N TRP A 186 -6.37 -8.92 22.38
CA TRP A 186 -5.26 -9.75 21.89
C TRP A 186 -5.70 -11.12 21.33
N SER A 187 -6.69 -11.74 21.96
CA SER A 187 -7.24 -13.04 21.53
C SER A 187 -7.90 -12.96 20.14
N VAL A 188 -8.65 -11.89 19.89
CA VAL A 188 -9.30 -11.61 18.59
C VAL A 188 -8.24 -11.29 17.55
N LEU A 189 -7.27 -10.42 17.87
CA LEU A 189 -6.16 -10.09 16.96
C LEU A 189 -5.39 -11.34 16.53
N CYS A 190 -5.09 -12.26 17.45
CA CYS A 190 -4.43 -13.51 17.12
C CYS A 190 -5.27 -14.40 16.19
N ARG A 191 -6.57 -14.54 16.48
CA ARG A 191 -7.51 -15.35 15.70
C ARG A 191 -7.61 -14.83 14.26
N GLU A 192 -7.82 -13.54 14.11
CA GLU A 192 -7.99 -12.91 12.80
C GLU A 192 -6.66 -12.80 12.04
N ALA A 193 -5.53 -12.58 12.72
CA ALA A 193 -4.21 -12.58 12.09
C ALA A 193 -3.86 -13.95 11.48
N GLU A 194 -4.27 -15.05 12.13
CA GLU A 194 -4.15 -16.41 11.60
C GLU A 194 -5.08 -16.64 10.41
N PHE A 195 -6.34 -16.20 10.51
CA PHE A 195 -7.31 -16.28 9.42
C PHE A 195 -6.80 -15.56 8.16
N MET A 196 -6.30 -14.33 8.31
CA MET A 196 -5.75 -13.50 7.23
C MET A 196 -4.32 -13.88 6.79
N LYS A 197 -3.73 -14.93 7.42
CA LYS A 197 -2.35 -15.40 7.23
C LYS A 197 -1.32 -14.25 7.25
N LEU A 198 -1.44 -13.34 8.21
CA LEU A 198 -0.54 -12.19 8.32
C LEU A 198 0.89 -12.65 8.59
N LYS A 199 1.84 -12.24 7.77
CA LYS A 199 3.26 -12.57 8.00
C LYS A 199 3.83 -11.70 9.11
N MET A 200 4.31 -12.36 10.16
CA MET A 200 4.88 -11.72 11.34
C MET A 200 6.36 -12.10 11.50
N PRO A 201 7.18 -11.24 12.13
CA PRO A 201 8.59 -11.53 12.37
C PRO A 201 8.75 -12.66 13.40
N THR A 202 9.59 -13.63 13.08
CA THR A 202 10.00 -14.71 14.00
C THR A 202 11.22 -14.30 14.84
N LYS A 203 11.52 -15.06 15.90
CA LYS A 203 12.67 -14.81 16.79
C LYS A 203 14.02 -14.88 16.08
N LYS A 204 14.13 -15.64 14.98
CA LYS A 204 15.39 -15.76 14.24
C LYS A 204 15.61 -14.55 13.33
N LYS A 205 16.72 -13.88 13.62
CA LYS A 205 17.36 -12.89 12.76
C LYS A 205 18.41 -13.59 11.91
N TYR A 206 18.58 -13.16 10.67
CA TYR A 206 19.70 -13.60 9.84
C TYR A 206 20.31 -12.39 9.14
N SER A 207 21.61 -12.48 8.86
CA SER A 207 22.31 -11.38 8.21
C SER A 207 22.18 -11.41 6.71
N VAL A 208 21.81 -10.27 6.14
CA VAL A 208 21.72 -10.08 4.70
C VAL A 208 23.08 -9.59 4.23
N ASN A 209 23.96 -10.49 3.79
CA ASN A 209 25.19 -10.07 3.12
C ASN A 209 24.85 -9.45 1.75
N PRO A 210 25.15 -8.16 1.51
CA PRO A 210 25.07 -7.60 0.17
C PRO A 210 26.08 -8.33 -0.73
N GLY A 211 25.64 -8.81 -1.89
CA GLY A 211 26.48 -9.62 -2.76
C GLY A 211 27.65 -8.85 -3.41
N SER A 212 28.78 -9.55 -3.57
CA SER A 212 29.98 -9.26 -4.38
C SER A 212 30.78 -7.98 -4.09
N ASN A 213 32.09 -8.16 -3.86
CA ASN A 213 33.09 -7.15 -3.51
C ASN A 213 33.17 -5.90 -4.43
N ILE A 214 32.69 -5.97 -5.67
CA ILE A 214 32.78 -4.86 -6.65
C ILE A 214 31.59 -3.90 -6.49
N VAL A 215 30.38 -4.46 -6.38
CA VAL A 215 29.14 -3.67 -6.18
C VAL A 215 29.17 -3.01 -4.79
N GLU A 216 29.79 -3.64 -3.81
CA GLU A 216 29.94 -3.10 -2.47
C GLU A 216 30.83 -1.86 -2.44
N LYS A 217 31.96 -1.84 -3.16
CA LYS A 217 32.81 -0.64 -3.29
C LYS A 217 32.08 0.53 -3.95
N ILE A 218 31.29 0.26 -5.00
CA ILE A 218 30.49 1.28 -5.69
C ILE A 218 29.35 1.77 -4.77
N ASN A 219 28.66 0.87 -4.06
CA ASN A 219 27.62 1.26 -3.10
C ASN A 219 28.16 2.07 -1.93
N VAL A 220 29.33 1.72 -1.40
CA VAL A 220 29.96 2.50 -0.31
C VAL A 220 30.33 3.90 -0.79
N PHE A 221 30.85 4.02 -2.01
CA PHE A 221 31.15 5.32 -2.62
C PHE A 221 29.87 6.15 -2.88
N ILE A 222 28.84 5.53 -3.48
CA ILE A 222 27.54 6.17 -3.70
C ILE A 222 26.93 6.58 -2.37
N ASN A 223 26.86 5.68 -1.38
CA ASN A 223 26.31 5.94 -0.04
C ASN A 223 27.07 7.05 0.69
N LYS A 224 28.38 7.17 0.51
CA LYS A 224 29.17 8.28 1.08
C LYS A 224 28.83 9.61 0.43
N MET A 225 28.58 9.62 -0.89
CA MET A 225 28.10 10.81 -1.61
C MET A 225 26.63 11.13 -1.31
N THR A 226 25.79 10.11 -1.12
CA THR A 226 24.35 10.26 -0.91
C THR A 226 23.93 10.35 0.55
N ALA A 227 24.85 10.14 1.50
CA ALA A 227 24.61 10.20 2.95
C ALA A 227 23.91 11.49 3.39
N HIS A 228 24.25 12.63 2.79
CA HIS A 228 23.64 13.92 3.11
C HIS A 228 22.18 14.04 2.63
N PHE A 229 21.78 13.25 1.64
CA PHE A 229 20.42 13.25 1.10
C PHE A 229 19.49 12.27 1.83
N TYR A 230 19.97 11.37 2.69
CA TYR A 230 19.13 10.48 3.48
C TYR A 230 18.59 11.16 4.76
N THR A 231 17.39 10.79 5.19
CA THR A 231 16.80 11.30 6.45
C THR A 231 17.53 10.71 7.66
N ARG A 232 17.59 11.46 8.77
CA ARG A 232 18.29 11.04 10.00
C ARG A 232 17.64 9.86 10.73
N VAL A 233 16.43 9.49 10.34
CA VAL A 233 15.55 8.53 11.03
C VAL A 233 15.72 7.10 10.51
N GLU A 234 16.21 6.93 9.28
CA GLU A 234 16.65 5.61 8.82
C GLU A 234 18.03 5.36 9.40
N ASP A 235 18.06 4.68 10.55
CA ASP A 235 19.28 4.09 11.08
C ASP A 235 20.02 3.43 9.91
N ASN A 236 21.17 4.02 9.56
CA ASN A 236 21.98 3.67 8.40
C ASN A 236 22.71 2.32 8.58
N ARG A 237 22.15 1.42 9.39
CA ARG A 237 22.39 -0.01 9.30
C ARG A 237 21.42 -0.56 8.27
N MET A 238 21.73 -0.29 7.00
CA MET A 238 21.25 -1.06 5.84
C MET A 238 21.05 -2.51 6.25
N HIS A 239 19.79 -2.90 6.51
CA HIS A 239 19.36 -4.14 7.18
C HIS A 239 20.38 -5.28 7.10
N SER A 240 21.38 -5.26 7.99
CA SER A 240 22.32 -6.37 8.09
C SER A 240 21.70 -7.49 8.90
N GLU A 241 20.50 -7.28 9.47
CA GLU A 241 19.73 -8.26 10.22
C GLU A 241 18.25 -8.12 9.82
N LYS A 242 17.71 -9.13 9.14
CA LYS A 242 16.28 -9.21 8.82
C LYS A 242 15.67 -10.32 9.68
N HIS A 243 14.54 -10.03 10.32
CA HIS A 243 13.73 -11.08 10.95
C HIS A 243 13.12 -11.96 9.86
N LEU A 244 13.24 -13.27 10.03
CA LEU A 244 12.55 -14.20 9.16
C LEU A 244 11.04 -14.07 9.38
N SER A 245 10.26 -13.80 8.34
CA SER A 245 8.81 -13.62 8.45
C SER A 245 8.06 -14.90 8.04
N TYR A 246 7.04 -15.26 8.81
CA TYR A 246 6.20 -16.44 8.58
C TYR A 246 4.73 -16.11 8.85
N PRO A 247 3.75 -16.70 8.12
CA PRO A 247 2.33 -16.51 8.42
C PRO A 247 2.02 -16.87 9.87
N PHE A 248 1.37 -15.95 10.57
CA PHE A 248 1.03 -16.09 11.96
C PHE A 248 0.11 -17.31 12.16
N SER A 249 0.43 -18.12 13.17
CA SER A 249 -0.42 -19.24 13.58
C SER A 249 -0.42 -19.35 15.09
N ARG A 250 -1.61 -19.57 15.66
CA ARG A 250 -1.82 -19.61 17.10
C ARG A 250 -1.12 -20.82 17.75
N GLU A 251 -1.10 -21.96 17.06
CA GLU A 251 -0.38 -23.16 17.51
C GLU A 251 1.14 -22.97 17.56
N LYS A 252 1.63 -22.02 16.75
CA LYS A 252 3.06 -21.77 16.53
C LYS A 252 3.55 -20.46 17.15
N GLN A 253 2.85 -19.94 18.17
CA GLN A 253 3.21 -18.69 18.86
C GLN A 253 4.67 -18.63 19.33
N HIS A 254 5.24 -19.75 19.79
CA HIS A 254 6.64 -19.88 20.21
C HIS A 254 7.69 -19.48 19.16
N LEU A 255 7.38 -19.56 17.86
CA LEU A 255 8.25 -19.11 16.77
C LEU A 255 8.39 -17.58 16.70
N PHE A 256 7.37 -16.86 17.19
CA PHE A 256 7.28 -15.41 17.11
C PHE A 256 7.86 -14.76 18.36
N ASP A 257 8.44 -13.58 18.17
CA ASP A 257 8.97 -12.78 19.27
C ASP A 257 7.81 -12.04 19.95
N LEU A 258 7.36 -12.56 21.10
CA LEU A 258 6.23 -12.04 21.88
C LEU A 258 6.68 -11.25 23.11
N SER A 259 7.90 -10.71 23.11
CA SER A 259 8.49 -9.98 24.24
C SER A 259 7.62 -8.79 24.67
N ASP A 260 7.10 -8.02 23.70
CA ASP A 260 6.15 -6.92 23.92
C ASP A 260 4.81 -7.21 23.21
N ARG A 261 3.77 -7.58 23.96
CA ARG A 261 2.44 -7.85 23.40
C ARG A 261 1.81 -6.61 22.75
N ASP A 262 1.99 -5.43 23.34
CA ASP A 262 1.31 -4.22 22.86
C ASP A 262 1.98 -3.62 21.61
N SER A 263 3.27 -3.87 21.42
CA SER A 263 4.05 -3.40 20.26
C SER A 263 4.03 -4.40 19.09
N PHE A 264 3.80 -5.69 19.34
CA PHE A 264 3.83 -6.72 18.30
C PHE A 264 2.86 -6.45 17.15
N PHE A 265 1.61 -6.06 17.47
CA PHE A 265 0.64 -5.61 16.48
C PHE A 265 0.67 -4.08 16.37
N ASN A 266 1.36 -3.58 15.36
CA ASN A 266 1.34 -2.16 15.01
C ASN A 266 -0.10 -1.63 14.83
N SER A 267 -0.31 -0.34 15.16
CA SER A 267 -1.55 0.42 14.91
C SER A 267 -2.17 0.16 13.53
N LYS A 268 -1.30 0.12 12.51
CA LYS A 268 -1.63 -0.22 11.13
C LYS A 268 -2.31 -1.60 10.99
N ILE A 269 -1.74 -2.62 11.61
CA ILE A 269 -2.23 -4.01 11.50
C ILE A 269 -3.51 -4.18 12.31
N ARG A 270 -3.61 -3.54 13.48
CA ARG A 270 -4.80 -3.57 14.34
C ARG A 270 -6.01 -2.98 13.62
N SER A 271 -5.86 -1.77 13.06
CA SER A 271 -6.92 -1.12 12.26
C SER A 271 -7.31 -1.92 11.02
N LEU A 272 -6.36 -2.57 10.34
CA LEU A 272 -6.65 -3.47 9.22
C LEU A 272 -7.48 -4.68 9.66
N ILE A 273 -7.13 -5.33 10.77
CA ILE A 273 -7.87 -6.48 11.30
C ILE A 273 -9.30 -6.06 11.66
N VAL A 274 -9.47 -4.94 12.37
CA VAL A 274 -10.81 -4.44 12.73
C VAL A 274 -11.63 -4.11 11.49
N PHE A 275 -11.03 -3.49 10.48
CA PHE A 275 -11.70 -3.20 9.21
C PHE A 275 -12.20 -4.47 8.50
N GLU A 276 -11.40 -5.54 8.47
CA GLU A 276 -11.83 -6.81 7.87
C GLU A 276 -12.95 -7.49 8.67
N ILE A 277 -12.91 -7.40 10.01
CA ILE A 277 -14.03 -7.86 10.84
C ILE A 277 -15.30 -7.08 10.47
N LEU A 278 -15.24 -5.75 10.44
CA LEU A 278 -16.36 -4.88 10.08
C LEU A 278 -16.91 -5.13 8.66
N LYS A 279 -16.05 -5.49 7.71
CA LYS A 279 -16.46 -5.84 6.34
C LYS A 279 -17.15 -7.20 6.27
N ARG A 280 -16.70 -8.16 7.09
CA ARG A 280 -17.21 -9.54 7.12
C ARG A 280 -18.51 -9.68 7.92
N THR A 281 -18.75 -8.83 8.92
CA THR A 281 -19.97 -8.86 9.73
C THR A 281 -21.21 -8.53 8.88
N LYS A 282 -22.24 -9.39 8.96
CA LYS A 282 -23.51 -9.23 8.22
C LYS A 282 -24.67 -9.14 9.21
N CYS A 283 -25.57 -8.18 9.03
CA CYS A 283 -26.88 -8.15 9.71
C CYS A 283 -27.82 -9.14 9.02
N THR A 284 -28.55 -9.95 9.81
CA THR A 284 -29.37 -11.07 9.32
C THR A 284 -30.85 -10.91 9.66
N LYS A 285 -31.21 -10.08 10.65
CA LYS A 285 -32.60 -9.86 11.06
C LYS A 285 -33.30 -8.78 10.24
N ALA A 286 -32.57 -7.83 9.66
CA ALA A 286 -33.10 -6.99 8.60
C ALA A 286 -33.51 -7.87 7.40
N LYS A 287 -34.59 -7.53 6.68
CA LYS A 287 -35.09 -8.26 5.48
C LYS A 287 -34.03 -8.52 4.38
N TYR A 288 -32.83 -7.95 4.52
CA TYR A 288 -31.70 -8.04 3.61
C TYR A 288 -30.41 -8.30 4.39
N ASN A 289 -29.49 -9.09 3.82
CA ASN A 289 -28.14 -9.22 4.35
C ASN A 289 -27.37 -7.91 4.12
N ILE A 290 -27.26 -7.08 5.15
CA ILE A 290 -26.60 -5.77 5.08
C ILE A 290 -25.20 -5.89 5.71
N GLY A 291 -24.16 -5.53 4.95
CA GLY A 291 -22.78 -5.34 5.47
C GLY A 291 -22.47 -3.86 5.77
N MET A 292 -21.33 -3.56 6.41
CA MET A 292 -20.96 -2.20 6.83
C MET A 292 -21.10 -1.14 5.73
N ASN A 293 -20.60 -1.40 4.52
CA ASN A 293 -20.67 -0.43 3.42
C ASN A 293 -22.12 -0.05 3.05
N ASN A 294 -23.06 -0.97 3.25
CA ASN A 294 -24.48 -0.71 3.02
C ASN A 294 -25.13 0.05 4.19
N LEU A 295 -24.69 -0.18 5.44
CA LEU A 295 -25.09 0.64 6.59
C LEU A 295 -24.65 2.11 6.43
N ILE A 296 -23.46 2.34 5.88
CA ILE A 296 -22.98 3.70 5.57
C ILE A 296 -23.78 4.30 4.40
N ALA A 297 -24.03 3.54 3.34
CA ALA A 297 -24.80 4.01 2.18
C ALA A 297 -26.26 4.35 2.53
N ASN A 298 -26.88 3.60 3.44
CA ASN A 298 -28.24 3.84 3.94
C ASN A 298 -28.30 4.97 4.98
N GLY A 299 -27.17 5.54 5.40
CA GLY A 299 -27.11 6.63 6.37
C GLY A 299 -27.23 6.20 7.84
N VAL A 300 -27.22 4.90 8.16
CA VAL A 300 -27.23 4.40 9.55
C VAL A 300 -25.98 4.83 10.31
N TYR A 301 -24.83 4.77 9.63
CA TYR A 301 -23.57 5.35 10.04
C TYR A 301 -23.16 6.46 9.06
N THR A 302 -22.63 7.57 9.57
CA THR A 302 -22.18 8.69 8.73
C THR A 302 -20.76 8.49 8.21
N SER A 303 -19.85 7.95 9.02
CA SER A 303 -18.49 7.65 8.60
C SER A 303 -17.80 6.61 9.47
N ALA A 304 -16.78 5.96 8.92
CA ALA A 304 -16.04 4.87 9.54
C ALA A 304 -14.55 5.05 9.20
N TYR A 305 -13.68 5.27 10.19
CA TYR A 305 -12.26 5.56 9.93
C TYR A 305 -11.34 5.15 11.09
N PRO A 306 -10.07 4.80 10.79
CA PRO A 306 -9.05 4.62 11.80
C PRO A 306 -8.51 5.98 12.27
N LEU A 307 -8.00 6.03 13.50
CA LEU A 307 -7.45 7.24 14.10
C LEU A 307 -5.99 7.48 13.74
N HIS A 308 -5.60 8.75 13.71
CA HIS A 308 -4.20 9.15 13.75
C HIS A 308 -3.60 8.97 15.15
N ASP A 309 -2.28 8.74 15.22
CA ASP A 309 -1.60 8.44 16.48
C ASP A 309 -1.39 9.69 17.37
N GLY A 310 -1.61 10.90 16.84
CA GLY A 310 -1.54 12.16 17.60
C GLY A 310 -1.48 13.43 16.74
N GLU A 311 -1.16 14.57 17.36
CA GLU A 311 -1.06 15.88 16.72
C GLU A 311 0.28 16.14 16.03
N THR A 312 0.26 17.01 15.00
CA THR A 312 1.45 17.38 14.20
C THR A 312 2.19 18.61 14.72
N GLU A 313 1.52 19.53 15.42
CA GLU A 313 2.08 20.81 15.86
C GLU A 313 1.83 20.99 17.37
N GLY A 314 2.91 21.13 18.15
CA GLY A 314 2.87 21.33 19.60
C GLY A 314 4.23 21.08 20.25
N VAL A 315 4.60 21.92 21.22
CA VAL A 315 5.91 21.91 21.89
C VAL A 315 6.01 20.77 22.92
N ASP A 316 4.90 20.40 23.57
CA ASP A 316 4.83 19.39 24.64
C ASP A 316 4.16 18.06 24.23
N VAL A 317 4.14 17.75 22.93
CA VAL A 317 3.47 16.54 22.40
C VAL A 317 4.45 15.36 22.41
N GLU A 318 4.02 14.21 22.94
CA GLU A 318 4.75 12.93 22.90
C GLU A 318 5.27 12.62 21.49
N PRO A 319 6.46 12.00 21.36
CA PRO A 319 7.06 11.71 20.06
C PRO A 319 6.20 10.71 19.26
N ASN A 320 5.47 11.24 18.27
CA ASN A 320 4.51 10.50 17.46
C ASN A 320 5.03 10.22 16.03
N ASP A 321 4.73 9.03 15.49
CA ASP A 321 5.08 8.63 14.10
C ASP A 321 4.55 9.65 13.05
N ARG A 322 3.39 10.28 13.31
CA ARG A 322 2.80 11.32 12.45
C ARG A 322 3.64 12.61 12.42
N LYS A 323 4.12 13.06 13.59
CA LYS A 323 4.94 14.27 13.72
C LYS A 323 6.29 14.08 13.04
N LEU A 324 6.89 12.91 13.23
CA LEU A 324 8.12 12.50 12.55
C LEU A 324 8.00 12.51 11.02
N LEU A 325 6.89 11.99 10.48
CA LEU A 325 6.58 12.06 9.06
C LEU A 325 6.39 13.50 8.55
N TYR A 326 5.81 14.38 9.37
CA TYR A 326 5.65 15.79 9.00
C TYR A 326 7.00 16.52 8.91
N GLU A 327 7.85 16.34 9.92
CA GLU A 327 9.14 17.01 10.04
C GLU A 327 10.16 16.52 9.01
N GLU A 328 10.24 15.21 8.73
CA GLU A 328 11.26 14.66 7.82
C GLU A 328 10.81 14.48 6.37
N TRP A 329 9.50 14.50 6.10
CA TRP A 329 8.97 14.20 4.75
C TRP A 329 7.99 15.23 4.19
N ALA A 330 6.96 15.63 4.93
CA ALA A 330 5.90 16.52 4.41
C ALA A 330 6.27 18.02 4.37
N SER A 331 7.45 18.40 4.88
CA SER A 331 7.93 19.77 4.90
C SER A 331 8.56 20.21 3.57
N TYR A 332 8.14 21.36 3.03
CA TYR A 332 8.64 21.87 1.74
C TYR A 332 10.15 22.18 1.73
N SER A 333 10.72 22.56 2.89
CA SER A 333 12.15 22.87 3.02
C SER A 333 13.07 21.68 2.78
N LEU A 334 12.54 20.45 2.84
CA LEU A 334 13.30 19.21 2.72
C LEU A 334 13.16 18.54 1.35
N PHE A 335 12.84 19.31 0.29
CA PHE A 335 12.62 18.77 -1.04
C PHE A 335 13.79 17.93 -1.58
N TYR A 336 15.03 18.23 -1.18
CA TYR A 336 16.25 17.56 -1.60
C TYR A 336 16.52 16.21 -0.89
N LYS A 337 15.83 15.89 0.21
CA LYS A 337 16.02 14.62 0.92
C LYS A 337 15.26 13.46 0.26
N TYR A 338 15.82 12.26 0.33
CA TYR A 338 15.15 11.02 -0.06
C TYR A 338 13.91 10.74 0.80
N GLN A 339 12.95 10.00 0.23
CA GLN A 339 11.69 9.68 0.89
C GLN A 339 11.85 8.50 1.87
N PRO A 340 11.37 8.60 3.13
CA PRO A 340 11.43 7.52 4.11
C PRO A 340 10.31 6.49 3.86
N ILE A 341 10.45 5.70 2.81
CA ILE A 341 9.42 4.74 2.35
C ILE A 341 9.08 3.71 3.45
N GLY A 342 10.06 3.30 4.26
CA GLY A 342 9.84 2.36 5.36
C GLY A 342 8.85 2.90 6.41
N LEU A 343 9.01 4.18 6.79
CA LEU A 343 8.16 4.85 7.77
C LEU A 343 6.76 5.14 7.19
N ILE A 344 6.69 5.58 5.94
CA ILE A 344 5.42 5.80 5.22
C ILE A 344 4.61 4.49 5.19
N ARG A 345 5.27 3.37 4.87
CA ARG A 345 4.63 2.04 4.90
C ARG A 345 4.17 1.66 6.31
N LYS A 346 5.00 1.88 7.35
CA LYS A 346 4.64 1.55 8.74
C LYS A 346 3.35 2.26 9.15
N TYR A 347 3.17 3.51 8.72
CA TYR A 347 2.04 4.35 9.13
C TYR A 347 0.79 4.23 8.25
N PHE A 348 0.93 4.36 6.93
CA PHE A 348 -0.18 4.39 5.95
C PHE A 348 -0.43 3.05 5.24
N GLY A 349 0.53 2.13 5.31
CA GLY A 349 0.44 0.81 4.67
C GLY A 349 1.08 0.70 3.30
N GLU A 350 1.02 -0.51 2.77
CA GLU A 350 1.73 -0.93 1.57
C GLU A 350 1.21 -0.24 0.30
N LYS A 351 -0.11 -0.06 0.13
CA LYS A 351 -0.70 0.60 -1.06
C LYS A 351 -0.22 2.05 -1.23
N VAL A 352 -0.24 2.84 -0.15
CA VAL A 352 0.25 4.24 -0.14
C VAL A 352 1.78 4.29 -0.24
N GLY A 353 2.49 3.42 0.49
CA GLY A 353 3.94 3.34 0.40
C GLY A 353 4.43 2.99 -1.02
N LEU A 354 3.69 2.16 -1.75
CA LEU A 354 4.02 1.80 -3.14
C LEU A 354 3.83 2.97 -4.11
N TYR A 355 2.81 3.81 -3.90
CA TYR A 355 2.61 5.03 -4.69
C TYR A 355 3.80 5.98 -4.57
N PHE A 356 4.20 6.33 -3.35
CA PHE A 356 5.35 7.22 -3.13
C PHE A 356 6.68 6.61 -3.60
N ALA A 357 6.82 5.28 -3.50
CA ALA A 357 7.96 4.59 -4.07
C ALA A 357 7.98 4.67 -5.61
N TRP A 358 6.83 4.50 -6.27
CA TRP A 358 6.70 4.64 -7.72
C TRP A 358 7.00 6.06 -8.17
N LEU A 359 6.38 7.05 -7.51
CA LEU A 359 6.58 8.46 -7.79
C LEU A 359 8.06 8.87 -7.59
N GLY A 360 8.71 8.36 -6.54
CA GLY A 360 10.14 8.59 -6.31
C GLY A 360 11.03 8.03 -7.42
N VAL A 361 10.75 6.80 -7.90
CA VAL A 361 11.48 6.19 -9.01
C VAL A 361 11.24 6.95 -10.31
N TYR A 362 10.01 7.35 -10.58
CA TYR A 362 9.66 8.14 -11.75
C TYR A 362 10.44 9.48 -11.78
N THR A 363 10.46 10.20 -10.66
CA THR A 363 11.24 11.44 -10.52
C THR A 363 12.74 11.20 -10.66
N GLN A 364 13.28 10.12 -10.09
CA GLN A 364 14.69 9.78 -10.22
C GLN A 364 15.07 9.50 -11.68
N MET A 365 14.24 8.75 -12.43
CA MET A 365 14.50 8.44 -13.83
C MET A 365 14.29 9.66 -14.74
N LEU A 366 13.47 10.64 -14.37
CA LEU A 366 13.35 11.90 -15.12
C LEU A 366 14.62 12.76 -15.08
N ILE A 367 15.52 12.58 -14.10
CA ILE A 367 16.78 13.33 -14.00
C ILE A 367 17.65 13.14 -15.26
N PRO A 368 18.08 11.91 -15.64
CA PRO A 368 18.87 11.72 -16.85
C PRO A 368 18.12 12.16 -18.12
N ALA A 369 16.80 11.97 -18.19
CA ALA A 369 16.00 12.45 -19.32
C ALA A 369 16.02 13.97 -19.45
N SER A 370 15.95 14.69 -18.33
CA SER A 370 16.02 16.15 -18.28
C SER A 370 17.41 16.66 -18.66
N ILE A 371 18.48 15.99 -18.20
CA ILE A 371 19.86 16.36 -18.55
C ILE A 371 20.07 16.25 -20.05
N VAL A 372 19.72 15.11 -20.66
CA VAL A 372 19.86 14.91 -22.11
C VAL A 372 18.96 15.90 -22.88
N GLY A 373 17.73 16.13 -22.42
CA GLY A 373 16.82 17.10 -23.04
C GLY A 373 17.37 18.54 -23.03
N VAL A 374 17.99 18.98 -21.92
CA VAL A 374 18.64 20.29 -21.82
C VAL A 374 19.88 20.35 -22.73
N ILE A 375 20.68 19.29 -22.82
CA ILE A 375 21.84 19.24 -23.73
C ILE A 375 21.39 19.40 -25.18
N VAL A 376 20.33 18.69 -25.59
CA VAL A 376 19.77 18.78 -26.94
C VAL A 376 19.22 20.19 -27.22
N PHE A 377 18.57 20.80 -26.24
CA PHE A 377 18.09 22.19 -26.35
C PHE A 377 19.25 23.19 -26.47
N LEU A 378 20.30 23.05 -25.65
CA LEU A 378 21.50 23.89 -25.72
C LEU A 378 22.25 23.71 -27.05
N TYR A 379 22.29 22.50 -27.60
CA TYR A 379 22.81 22.25 -28.95
C TYR A 379 21.97 22.98 -30.02
N GLY A 380 20.65 22.99 -29.86
CA GLY A 380 19.75 23.84 -30.65
C GLY A 380 20.16 25.32 -30.57
N CYS A 381 20.32 25.86 -29.36
CA CYS A 381 20.74 27.25 -29.14
C CYS A 381 22.09 27.58 -29.80
N ALA A 382 23.07 26.69 -29.69
CA ALA A 382 24.41 26.89 -30.25
C ALA A 382 24.42 26.87 -31.79
N THR A 383 23.47 26.19 -32.43
CA THR A 383 23.44 25.97 -33.88
C THR A 383 22.44 26.86 -34.63
N VAL A 384 21.64 27.69 -33.93
CA VAL A 384 20.64 28.57 -34.55
C VAL A 384 21.24 29.49 -35.61
N ASP A 385 22.37 30.13 -35.31
CA ASP A 385 22.99 31.11 -36.21
C ASP A 385 23.75 30.45 -37.38
N SER A 386 24.06 29.16 -37.27
CA SER A 386 24.73 28.38 -38.33
C SER A 386 23.76 27.68 -39.30
N ASN A 387 22.45 27.68 -39.01
CA ASN A 387 21.49 26.93 -39.81
C ASN A 387 21.13 27.66 -41.12
N ILE A 388 21.49 27.06 -42.26
CA ILE A 388 21.33 27.65 -43.60
C ILE A 388 19.88 28.07 -43.91
N PRO A 389 18.84 27.21 -43.75
CA PRO A 389 17.46 27.62 -44.02
C PRO A 389 16.96 28.78 -43.15
N SER A 390 17.38 28.86 -41.88
CA SER A 390 17.01 29.98 -41.02
C SER A 390 17.67 31.28 -41.47
N MET A 391 18.91 31.21 -41.93
CA MET A 391 19.64 32.35 -42.49
C MET A 391 19.01 32.82 -43.82
N GLU A 392 18.60 31.91 -44.70
CA GLU A 392 17.93 32.25 -45.97
C GLU A 392 16.58 32.96 -45.76
N ILE A 393 15.81 32.58 -44.73
CA ILE A 393 14.56 33.27 -44.36
C ILE A 393 14.83 34.67 -43.80
N CYS A 394 15.95 34.85 -43.09
CA CYS A 394 16.33 36.10 -42.45
C CYS A 394 17.11 37.05 -43.38
N ASP A 395 17.45 36.62 -44.60
CA ASP A 395 18.20 37.45 -45.55
C ASP A 395 17.28 38.47 -46.24
N GLU A 396 17.53 39.76 -45.99
CA GLU A 396 16.77 40.87 -46.57
C GLU A 396 16.96 41.04 -48.07
N ARG A 397 18.02 40.44 -48.65
CA ARG A 397 18.27 40.51 -50.10
C ARG A 397 17.23 39.76 -50.92
N ASN A 398 16.58 38.76 -50.31
CA ASN A 398 15.55 37.94 -50.94
C ASN A 398 14.18 38.58 -50.71
N ASN A 399 13.76 39.47 -51.63
CA ASN A 399 12.43 40.10 -51.62
C ASN A 399 11.32 39.12 -52.02
N ILE A 400 11.09 38.07 -51.22
CA ILE A 400 10.06 37.06 -51.46
C ILE A 400 8.73 37.51 -50.82
N SER A 401 7.75 37.80 -51.67
CA SER A 401 6.37 38.15 -51.27
C SER A 401 5.52 36.88 -51.10
N MET A 402 4.94 36.73 -49.91
CA MET A 402 4.09 35.59 -49.56
C MET A 402 2.61 35.91 -49.77
N CYS A 403 1.83 34.89 -50.16
CA CYS A 403 0.38 35.00 -50.31
C CYS A 403 -0.29 35.27 -48.94
N PRO A 404 -1.44 35.98 -48.92
CA PRO A 404 -2.14 36.29 -47.68
C PRO A 404 -2.75 35.05 -47.02
N LEU A 405 -2.67 35.01 -45.69
CA LEU A 405 -3.20 33.92 -44.87
C LEU A 405 -4.72 34.01 -44.64
N CYS A 406 -5.36 35.06 -45.14
CA CYS A 406 -6.77 35.40 -44.89
C CYS A 406 -7.35 36.13 -46.10
N ASP A 407 -8.69 36.13 -46.22
CA ASP A 407 -9.36 36.55 -47.46
C ASP A 407 -9.43 38.08 -47.60
N ARG A 408 -10.21 38.80 -46.76
CA ARG A 408 -10.50 40.24 -47.00
C ARG A 408 -9.57 41.28 -46.34
N PRO A 409 -9.15 41.15 -45.07
CA PRO A 409 -8.40 42.22 -44.39
C PRO A 409 -6.88 42.03 -44.38
N CYS A 410 -6.36 40.99 -45.05
CA CYS A 410 -4.95 40.61 -44.98
C CYS A 410 -4.22 40.98 -46.27
N GLY A 411 -3.21 41.84 -46.15
CA GLY A 411 -2.28 42.13 -47.25
C GLY A 411 -1.21 41.05 -47.43
N TYR A 412 -0.47 41.16 -48.52
CA TYR A 412 0.75 40.40 -48.75
C TYR A 412 1.77 40.69 -47.65
N TRP A 413 2.57 39.70 -47.29
CA TRP A 413 3.59 39.82 -46.25
C TRP A 413 4.94 39.33 -46.76
N SER A 414 6.02 39.96 -46.29
CA SER A 414 7.39 39.58 -46.66
C SER A 414 7.88 38.40 -45.80
N LEU A 415 8.56 37.45 -46.44
CA LEU A 415 9.11 36.26 -45.78
C LEU A 415 10.01 36.60 -44.58
N VAL A 416 10.77 37.68 -44.66
CA VAL A 416 11.72 38.13 -43.61
C VAL A 416 11.00 38.39 -42.28
N THR A 417 9.73 38.78 -42.31
CA THR A 417 8.93 38.98 -41.07
C THR A 417 8.75 37.70 -40.25
N ALA A 418 8.96 36.52 -40.85
CA ALA A 418 8.90 35.23 -40.17
C ALA A 418 10.26 34.78 -39.58
N CYS A 419 11.34 35.57 -39.73
CA CYS A 419 12.69 35.23 -39.27
C CYS A 419 12.73 34.78 -37.80
N GLY A 420 12.09 35.53 -36.89
CA GLY A 420 12.06 35.17 -35.47
C GLY A 420 11.40 33.81 -35.20
N THR A 421 10.32 33.49 -35.93
CA THR A 421 9.66 32.19 -35.82
C THR A 421 10.48 31.04 -36.43
N ALA A 422 11.22 31.31 -37.50
CA ALA A 422 12.11 30.34 -38.14
C ALA A 422 13.30 29.98 -37.25
N ARG A 423 13.93 30.97 -36.61
CA ARG A 423 15.00 30.76 -35.61
C ARG A 423 14.49 29.98 -34.40
N ALA A 424 13.31 30.35 -33.88
CA ALA A 424 12.70 29.63 -32.76
C ALA A 424 12.35 28.18 -33.12
N SER A 425 11.86 27.90 -34.32
CA SER A 425 11.55 26.53 -34.76
C SER A 425 12.79 25.64 -34.81
N HIS A 426 13.94 26.16 -35.26
CA HIS A 426 15.20 25.41 -35.28
C HIS A 426 15.70 24.99 -33.89
N LEU A 427 15.37 25.73 -32.82
CA LEU A 427 15.70 25.34 -31.44
C LEU A 427 15.10 23.98 -31.05
N PHE A 428 13.94 23.66 -31.60
CA PHE A 428 13.18 22.45 -31.30
C PHE A 428 13.22 21.42 -32.44
N ASP A 429 13.43 21.85 -33.69
CA ASP A 429 13.48 20.99 -34.88
C ASP A 429 14.90 20.81 -35.43
N ASN A 430 15.74 20.19 -34.61
CA ASN A 430 17.14 19.88 -34.91
C ASN A 430 17.35 18.38 -35.11
N SER A 431 18.35 17.98 -35.90
CA SER A 431 18.81 16.59 -36.04
C SER A 431 18.99 15.84 -34.72
N ALA A 432 19.44 16.53 -33.65
CA ALA A 432 19.61 15.96 -32.32
C ALA A 432 18.29 15.53 -31.65
N THR A 433 17.14 16.07 -32.04
CA THR A 433 15.84 15.68 -31.45
C THR A 433 15.37 14.31 -31.93
N VAL A 434 15.81 13.86 -33.11
CA VAL A 434 15.59 12.48 -33.58
C VAL A 434 16.32 11.49 -32.67
N PHE A 435 17.59 11.78 -32.37
CA PHE A 435 18.36 11.00 -31.38
C PHE A 435 17.68 11.02 -30.01
N PHE A 436 17.21 12.18 -29.57
CA PHE A 436 16.49 12.30 -28.30
C PHE A 436 15.21 11.46 -28.26
N SER A 437 14.46 11.39 -29.36
CA SER A 437 13.25 10.57 -29.44
C SER A 437 13.55 9.07 -29.29
N ILE A 438 14.62 8.58 -29.91
CA ILE A 438 15.09 7.20 -29.73
C ILE A 438 15.52 6.97 -28.28
N PHE A 439 16.32 7.88 -27.72
CA PHE A 439 16.75 7.83 -26.32
C PHE A 439 15.54 7.77 -25.37
N MET A 440 14.50 8.57 -25.63
CA MET A 440 13.29 8.61 -24.79
C MET A 440 12.46 7.33 -24.87
N ALA A 441 12.41 6.67 -26.03
CA ALA A 441 11.78 5.35 -26.15
C ALA A 441 12.54 4.28 -25.34
N LEU A 442 13.88 4.26 -25.42
CA LEU A 442 14.70 3.37 -24.61
C LEU A 442 14.61 3.70 -23.11
N TRP A 443 14.61 4.99 -22.77
CA TRP A 443 14.42 5.46 -21.40
C TRP A 443 13.09 4.98 -20.82
N ALA A 444 11.99 5.05 -21.59
CA ALA A 444 10.69 4.55 -21.16
C ALA A 444 10.74 3.05 -20.83
N THR A 445 11.40 2.24 -21.65
CA THR A 445 11.61 0.81 -21.32
C THR A 445 12.50 0.60 -20.09
N MET A 446 13.61 1.34 -19.98
CA MET A 446 14.48 1.26 -18.80
C MET A 446 13.74 1.66 -17.52
N PHE A 447 12.89 2.68 -17.57
CA PHE A 447 12.05 3.10 -16.45
C PHE A 447 11.11 1.97 -16.01
N MET A 448 10.42 1.33 -16.96
CA MET A 448 9.48 0.25 -16.68
C MET A 448 10.17 -0.98 -16.08
N GLU A 449 11.32 -1.39 -16.62
CA GLU A 449 12.10 -2.51 -16.10
C GLU A 449 12.76 -2.20 -14.76
N HIS A 450 13.24 -0.97 -14.58
CA HIS A 450 13.76 -0.52 -13.30
C HIS A 450 12.65 -0.51 -12.24
N TRP A 451 11.44 -0.07 -12.58
CA TRP A 451 10.29 -0.11 -11.68
C TRP A 451 9.91 -1.54 -11.29
N LYS A 452 9.77 -2.47 -12.24
CA LYS A 452 9.50 -3.90 -11.97
C LYS A 452 10.50 -4.47 -10.96
N ARG A 453 11.81 -4.24 -11.18
CA ARG A 453 12.87 -4.71 -10.28
C ARG A 453 12.78 -4.06 -8.89
N ARG A 454 12.50 -2.75 -8.83
CA ARG A 454 12.33 -2.03 -7.56
C ARG A 454 11.09 -2.52 -6.81
N GLN A 455 9.96 -2.72 -7.50
CA GLN A 455 8.73 -3.28 -6.96
C GLN A 455 8.98 -4.67 -6.37
N MET A 456 9.70 -5.54 -7.08
CA MET A 456 10.05 -6.88 -6.56
C MET A 456 10.93 -6.82 -5.31
N ARG A 457 11.88 -5.88 -5.25
CA ARG A 457 12.71 -5.66 -4.05
C ARG A 457 11.86 -5.15 -2.88
N LEU A 458 10.95 -4.22 -3.10
CA LEU A 458 10.02 -3.73 -2.08
C LEU A 458 9.09 -4.85 -1.61
N ASN A 459 8.53 -5.65 -2.52
CA ASN A 459 7.72 -6.81 -2.16
C ASN A 459 8.46 -7.80 -1.27
N TYR A 460 9.75 -8.03 -1.53
CA TYR A 460 10.59 -8.87 -0.69
C TYR A 460 10.89 -8.27 0.69
N ILE A 461 11.30 -6.99 0.74
CA ILE A 461 11.56 -6.28 2.01
C ILE A 461 10.27 -6.21 2.83
N TRP A 462 9.14 -6.06 2.17
CA TRP A 462 7.83 -5.96 2.79
C TRP A 462 7.19 -7.29 3.15
N GLY A 463 7.79 -8.41 2.75
CA GLY A 463 7.27 -9.75 3.02
C GLY A 463 6.02 -10.11 2.21
N LEU A 464 5.70 -9.37 1.15
CA LEU A 464 4.53 -9.62 0.29
C LEU A 464 4.71 -10.80 -0.69
N THR A 465 5.88 -11.45 -0.69
CA THR A 465 6.21 -12.59 -1.56
C THR A 465 5.35 -13.83 -1.24
N GLY A 466 4.41 -14.21 -2.11
CA GLY A 466 3.49 -15.32 -1.85
C GLY A 466 2.22 -14.91 -1.09
N PHE A 467 1.90 -13.61 -1.07
CA PHE A 467 0.55 -13.14 -0.77
C PHE A 467 -0.38 -13.59 -1.91
N GLU A 468 -1.25 -14.55 -1.62
CA GLU A 468 -2.43 -14.86 -2.44
C GLU A 468 -3.50 -13.83 -2.08
N GLU A 469 -3.97 -13.07 -3.07
CA GLU A 469 -5.16 -12.23 -2.87
C GLU A 469 -6.33 -13.16 -2.56
N GLU A 470 -6.85 -13.10 -1.33
CA GLU A 470 -8.08 -13.80 -0.98
C GLU A 470 -9.21 -13.35 -1.91
N GLU A 471 -10.16 -14.24 -2.20
CA GLU A 471 -11.34 -13.85 -2.97
C GLU A 471 -12.12 -12.77 -2.21
N ASP A 472 -11.99 -11.52 -2.66
CA ASP A 472 -12.71 -10.38 -2.10
C ASP A 472 -14.20 -10.68 -1.97
N HIS A 473 -14.77 -10.31 -0.80
CA HIS A 473 -16.20 -10.38 -0.57
C HIS A 473 -16.94 -9.64 -1.70
N PRO A 474 -18.02 -10.24 -2.27
CA PRO A 474 -18.77 -9.60 -3.34
C PRO A 474 -19.39 -8.28 -2.85
N ARG A 475 -19.41 -7.29 -3.72
CA ARG A 475 -19.94 -5.95 -3.40
C ARG A 475 -21.44 -6.02 -3.06
N ALA A 476 -21.88 -5.23 -2.09
CA ALA A 476 -23.27 -5.22 -1.62
C ALA A 476 -24.30 -4.96 -2.73
N GLU A 477 -24.02 -4.01 -3.64
CA GLU A 477 -24.89 -3.71 -4.79
C GLU A 477 -25.06 -4.91 -5.74
N TYR A 478 -24.00 -5.70 -5.92
CA TYR A 478 -24.06 -6.91 -6.71
C TYR A 478 -24.92 -7.99 -6.02
N GLU A 479 -24.76 -8.17 -4.71
CA GLU A 479 -25.60 -9.09 -3.93
C GLU A 479 -27.08 -8.66 -3.97
N PHE A 480 -27.37 -7.36 -3.89
CA PHE A 480 -28.73 -6.81 -3.98
C PHE A 480 -29.39 -7.12 -5.32
N HIS A 481 -28.71 -6.88 -6.45
CA HIS A 481 -29.25 -7.20 -7.78
C HIS A 481 -29.42 -8.70 -8.01
N VAL A 482 -28.50 -9.53 -7.48
CA VAL A 482 -28.66 -11.00 -7.50
C VAL A 482 -29.89 -11.41 -6.70
N LEU A 483 -30.12 -10.82 -5.54
CA LEU A 483 -31.28 -11.08 -4.69
C LEU A 483 -32.58 -10.64 -5.37
N GLN A 484 -32.62 -9.44 -5.97
CA GLN A 484 -33.78 -8.96 -6.73
C GLN A 484 -34.14 -9.91 -7.90
N LYS A 485 -33.12 -10.44 -8.57
CA LYS A 485 -33.32 -11.47 -9.61
C LYS A 485 -33.84 -12.79 -9.02
N LYS A 486 -33.35 -13.21 -7.84
CA LYS A 486 -33.89 -14.39 -7.13
C LYS A 486 -35.36 -14.21 -6.79
N LEU A 487 -35.74 -13.08 -6.18
CA LEU A 487 -37.13 -12.76 -5.82
C LEU A 487 -38.06 -12.73 -7.05
N LYS A 488 -37.61 -12.18 -8.17
CA LYS A 488 -38.38 -12.17 -9.43
C LYS A 488 -38.55 -13.57 -10.04
N ASN A 489 -37.61 -14.49 -9.79
CA ASN A 489 -37.63 -15.86 -10.30
C ASN A 489 -38.22 -16.90 -9.33
N GLU A 490 -38.55 -16.55 -8.09
CA GLU A 490 -39.20 -17.48 -7.14
C GLU A 490 -40.59 -17.98 -7.61
N ASN A 491 -41.17 -17.36 -8.64
CA ASN A 491 -42.31 -17.91 -9.38
C ASN A 491 -41.94 -19.11 -10.30
N SER A 492 -40.68 -19.56 -10.34
CA SER A 492 -40.21 -20.74 -11.10
C SER A 492 -39.24 -21.58 -10.26
N SER A 493 -39.70 -22.78 -9.92
CA SER A 493 -39.22 -23.70 -8.88
C SER A 493 -37.89 -24.42 -9.18
N LYS A 494 -36.80 -23.71 -9.50
CA LYS A 494 -35.44 -24.29 -9.48
C LYS A 494 -34.41 -23.35 -8.85
N VAL A 495 -33.98 -23.71 -7.63
CA VAL A 495 -32.85 -23.10 -6.92
C VAL A 495 -31.54 -23.51 -7.62
N LYS A 496 -31.07 -22.68 -8.56
CA LYS A 496 -29.68 -22.67 -9.01
C LYS A 496 -28.94 -21.48 -8.38
N HIS A 497 -27.63 -21.60 -8.18
CA HIS A 497 -26.77 -20.44 -7.89
C HIS A 497 -26.83 -19.47 -9.08
N HIS A 498 -27.66 -18.44 -8.98
CA HIS A 498 -27.86 -17.46 -10.06
C HIS A 498 -26.68 -16.49 -10.11
N LYS A 499 -25.75 -16.68 -11.05
CA LYS A 499 -24.83 -15.61 -11.52
C LYS A 499 -25.58 -14.75 -12.54
N LEU A 500 -25.29 -13.44 -12.60
CA LEU A 500 -25.80 -12.59 -13.69
C LEU A 500 -25.27 -13.14 -15.03
N THR A 501 -26.18 -13.47 -15.94
CA THR A 501 -25.85 -14.07 -17.23
C THR A 501 -25.33 -12.98 -18.18
N CYS A 502 -24.41 -13.32 -19.10
CA CYS A 502 -23.87 -12.37 -20.08
C CYS A 502 -24.96 -11.66 -20.91
N ARG A 503 -26.11 -12.33 -21.14
CA ARG A 503 -27.27 -11.79 -21.86
C ARG A 503 -27.98 -10.65 -21.10
N ASP A 504 -27.93 -10.66 -19.77
CA ASP A 504 -28.50 -9.58 -18.94
C ASP A 504 -27.58 -8.34 -18.91
N ARG A 505 -26.26 -8.56 -19.04
CA ARG A 505 -25.25 -7.49 -19.04
C ARG A 505 -25.02 -6.85 -20.41
N MET A 506 -25.38 -7.54 -21.49
CA MET A 506 -25.16 -7.06 -22.85
C MET A 506 -25.76 -5.67 -23.17
N PRO A 507 -27.01 -5.32 -22.77
CA PRO A 507 -27.51 -3.97 -22.97
C PRO A 507 -26.72 -2.91 -22.17
N ALA A 508 -26.17 -3.28 -21.00
CA ALA A 508 -25.32 -2.39 -20.23
C ALA A 508 -23.97 -2.15 -20.95
N TYR A 509 -23.34 -3.20 -21.49
CA TYR A 509 -22.11 -3.07 -22.28
C TYR A 509 -22.29 -2.24 -23.55
N MET A 510 -23.39 -2.43 -24.28
CA MET A 510 -23.70 -1.62 -25.46
C MET A 510 -23.94 -0.16 -25.08
N THR A 511 -24.67 0.10 -23.99
CA THR A 511 -24.84 1.47 -23.49
C THR A 511 -23.50 2.11 -23.13
N ILE A 512 -22.62 1.37 -22.45
CA ILE A 512 -21.28 1.85 -22.09
C ILE A 512 -20.48 2.23 -23.32
N LEU A 513 -20.43 1.35 -24.33
CA LEU A 513 -19.70 1.62 -25.57
C LEU A 513 -20.25 2.87 -26.27
N ILE A 514 -21.58 2.98 -26.41
CA ILE A 514 -22.24 4.12 -27.05
C ILE A 514 -21.94 5.41 -26.28
N THR A 515 -22.10 5.42 -24.95
CA THR A 515 -21.82 6.61 -24.14
C THR A 515 -20.33 6.99 -24.19
N MET A 516 -19.41 6.03 -24.15
CA MET A 516 -17.96 6.31 -24.25
C MET A 516 -17.60 6.93 -25.60
N VAL A 517 -18.11 6.36 -26.71
CA VAL A 517 -17.89 6.91 -28.06
C VAL A 517 -18.51 8.30 -28.20
N PHE A 518 -19.73 8.49 -27.72
CA PHE A 518 -20.40 9.80 -27.70
C PHE A 518 -19.57 10.85 -26.95
N MET A 519 -19.05 10.51 -25.78
CA MET A 519 -18.21 11.41 -24.99
C MET A 519 -16.88 11.76 -25.68
N ILE A 520 -16.29 10.82 -26.42
CA ILE A 520 -15.09 11.08 -27.23
C ILE A 520 -15.44 12.00 -28.41
N LEU A 521 -16.53 11.75 -29.13
CA LEU A 521 -16.98 12.64 -30.21
C LEU A 521 -17.30 14.05 -29.70
N LEU A 522 -17.82 14.16 -28.48
CA LEU A 522 -18.03 15.44 -27.82
C LEU A 522 -16.71 16.20 -27.59
N THR A 523 -15.62 15.53 -27.17
CA THR A 523 -14.30 16.19 -27.08
C THR A 523 -13.86 16.76 -28.42
N VAL A 524 -13.99 15.97 -29.48
CA VAL A 524 -13.60 16.37 -30.84
C VAL A 524 -14.44 17.57 -31.29
N ALA A 525 -15.75 17.57 -31.02
CA ALA A 525 -16.63 18.69 -31.30
C ALA A 525 -16.23 19.96 -30.53
N ILE A 526 -15.85 19.84 -29.25
CA ILE A 526 -15.37 20.98 -28.45
C ILE A 526 -14.07 21.55 -29.03
N VAL A 527 -13.11 20.70 -29.42
CA VAL A 527 -11.87 21.14 -30.04
C VAL A 527 -12.14 21.85 -31.37
N LEU A 528 -13.01 21.28 -32.22
CA LEU A 528 -13.45 21.95 -33.45
C LEU A 528 -14.16 23.28 -33.15
N GLY A 529 -14.95 23.34 -32.07
CA GLY A 529 -15.57 24.58 -31.59
C GLY A 529 -14.55 25.65 -31.20
N VAL A 530 -13.48 25.30 -30.48
CA VAL A 530 -12.38 26.21 -30.15
C VAL A 530 -11.65 26.69 -31.40
N VAL A 531 -11.45 25.80 -32.38
CA VAL A 531 -10.88 26.15 -33.68
C VAL A 531 -11.76 27.16 -34.41
N LEU A 532 -13.08 26.93 -34.47
CA LEU A 532 -14.03 27.86 -35.08
C LEU A 532 -14.07 29.22 -34.35
N TYR A 533 -14.00 29.22 -33.01
CA TYR A 533 -13.87 30.43 -32.20
C TYR A 533 -12.61 31.23 -32.57
N ARG A 534 -11.48 30.53 -32.72
CA ARG A 534 -10.22 31.17 -33.10
C ARG A 534 -10.32 31.81 -34.48
N ILE A 535 -10.93 31.12 -35.44
CA ILE A 535 -11.12 31.62 -36.80
C ILE A 535 -12.01 32.87 -36.77
N SER A 536 -13.15 32.82 -36.07
CA SER A 536 -14.11 33.94 -36.01
C SER A 536 -13.57 35.18 -35.30
N ILE A 537 -12.82 35.03 -34.21
CA ILE A 537 -12.21 36.17 -33.53
C ILE A 537 -11.05 36.75 -34.34
N THR A 538 -10.27 35.92 -35.03
CA THR A 538 -9.20 36.40 -35.91
C THR A 538 -9.77 37.29 -37.01
N THR A 539 -10.85 36.86 -37.67
CA THR A 539 -11.49 37.67 -38.70
C THR A 539 -12.14 38.93 -38.11
N ALA A 540 -12.82 38.83 -36.98
CA ALA A 540 -13.45 39.98 -36.32
C ALA A 540 -12.45 41.05 -35.87
N LEU A 541 -11.31 40.66 -35.30
CA LEU A 541 -10.27 41.60 -34.86
C LEU A 541 -9.53 42.24 -36.05
N GLN A 542 -9.41 41.56 -37.18
CA GLN A 542 -8.85 42.13 -38.40
C GLN A 542 -9.80 43.15 -39.05
N LEU A 543 -11.11 42.94 -38.92
CA LEU A 543 -12.16 43.88 -39.36
C LEU A 543 -12.31 45.09 -38.42
N SER A 544 -11.85 44.99 -37.16
CA SER A 544 -11.92 46.09 -36.18
C SER A 544 -10.99 47.26 -36.54
N SER A 545 -11.49 48.48 -36.32
CA SER A 545 -10.79 49.75 -36.59
C SER A 545 -9.80 50.18 -35.49
N ALA A 546 -9.78 49.51 -34.33
CA ALA A 546 -8.93 49.88 -33.19
C ALA A 546 -7.46 49.46 -33.41
N SER A 547 -6.56 50.44 -33.54
CA SER A 547 -5.12 50.24 -33.84
C SER A 547 -4.35 49.46 -32.76
N ALA A 548 -4.73 49.61 -31.48
CA ALA A 548 -4.07 48.92 -30.36
C ALA A 548 -4.26 47.39 -30.39
N PHE A 549 -5.40 46.92 -30.90
CA PHE A 549 -5.64 45.49 -31.05
C PHE A 549 -4.93 44.93 -32.29
N ARG A 550 -4.75 45.73 -33.37
CA ARG A 550 -4.10 45.31 -34.63
C ARG A 550 -2.65 44.85 -34.50
N SER A 551 -1.84 45.46 -33.65
CA SER A 551 -0.42 45.11 -33.52
C SER A 551 -0.17 43.77 -32.81
N ASN A 552 -1.08 43.36 -31.91
CA ASN A 552 -0.94 42.15 -31.10
C ASN A 552 -2.00 41.07 -31.36
N ILE A 553 -2.83 41.19 -32.42
CA ILE A 553 -3.95 40.25 -32.72
C ILE A 553 -3.50 38.79 -32.61
N ARG A 554 -2.39 38.45 -33.29
CA ARG A 554 -1.93 37.06 -33.40
C ARG A 554 -1.53 36.47 -32.04
N ALA A 555 -0.95 37.27 -31.14
CA ALA A 555 -0.57 36.82 -29.81
C ALA A 555 -1.81 36.74 -28.90
N THR A 556 -2.65 37.77 -28.89
CA THR A 556 -3.87 37.81 -28.06
C THR A 556 -4.80 36.66 -28.38
N VAL A 557 -5.09 36.40 -29.66
CA VAL A 557 -5.99 35.31 -30.08
C VAL A 557 -5.45 33.93 -29.71
N LYS A 558 -4.14 33.71 -29.88
CA LYS A 558 -3.52 32.43 -29.49
C LYS A 558 -3.62 32.20 -27.99
N THR A 559 -3.30 33.22 -27.19
CA THR A 559 -3.35 33.13 -25.73
C THR A 559 -4.78 32.94 -25.22
N THR A 560 -5.76 33.70 -25.74
CA THR A 560 -7.16 33.56 -25.32
C THR A 560 -7.75 32.20 -25.73
N ALA A 561 -7.46 31.72 -26.94
CA ALA A 561 -7.88 30.39 -27.39
C ALA A 561 -7.27 29.28 -26.53
N ALA A 562 -5.99 29.39 -26.15
CA ALA A 562 -5.32 28.44 -25.27
C ALA A 562 -5.95 28.41 -23.86
N ILE A 563 -6.29 29.57 -23.30
CA ILE A 563 -6.96 29.68 -21.99
C ILE A 563 -8.37 29.08 -22.04
N ILE A 564 -9.17 29.40 -23.07
CA ILE A 564 -10.52 28.84 -23.23
C ILE A 564 -10.45 27.32 -23.36
N ASN A 565 -9.50 26.81 -24.16
CA ASN A 565 -9.28 25.38 -24.30
C ASN A 565 -8.90 24.73 -22.97
N LEU A 566 -8.04 25.38 -22.17
CA LEU A 566 -7.67 24.88 -20.84
C LEU A 566 -8.86 24.83 -19.89
N ILE A 567 -9.70 25.87 -19.85
CA ILE A 567 -10.93 25.89 -19.03
C ILE A 567 -11.89 24.79 -19.47
N ALA A 568 -12.07 24.59 -20.78
CA ALA A 568 -12.91 23.53 -21.32
C ALA A 568 -12.39 22.14 -20.89
N ILE A 569 -11.07 21.90 -20.95
CA ILE A 569 -10.45 20.66 -20.49
C ILE A 569 -10.76 20.42 -19.01
N ILE A 570 -10.60 21.43 -18.15
CA ILE A 570 -10.85 21.32 -16.70
C ILE A 570 -12.32 20.95 -16.41
N ILE A 571 -13.27 21.63 -17.05
CA ILE A 571 -14.70 21.36 -16.86
C ILE A 571 -15.07 19.95 -17.35
N MET A 572 -14.57 19.56 -18.52
CA MET A 572 -14.87 18.24 -19.09
C MET A 572 -14.26 17.10 -18.26
N ASP A 573 -13.08 17.29 -17.66
CA ASP A 573 -12.45 16.28 -16.80
C ASP A 573 -13.31 15.90 -15.58
N GLU A 574 -14.00 16.86 -14.97
CA GLU A 574 -14.94 16.60 -13.86
C GLU A 574 -16.19 15.84 -14.35
N ILE A 575 -16.76 16.26 -15.49
CA ILE A 575 -17.90 15.58 -16.12
C ILE A 575 -17.53 14.13 -16.45
N TYR A 576 -16.33 13.89 -16.99
CA TYR A 576 -15.86 12.54 -17.28
C TYR A 576 -15.69 11.67 -16.04
N GLY A 577 -15.24 12.23 -14.92
CA GLY A 577 -15.19 11.52 -13.64
C GLY A 577 -16.57 11.02 -13.20
N VAL A 578 -17.56 11.91 -13.23
CA VAL A 578 -18.95 11.58 -12.86
C VAL A 578 -19.56 10.54 -13.81
N VAL A 579 -19.39 10.73 -15.12
CA VAL A 579 -19.92 9.80 -16.13
C VAL A 579 -19.26 8.43 -16.01
N ALA A 580 -17.95 8.36 -15.82
CA ALA A 580 -17.24 7.08 -15.66
C ALA A 580 -17.68 6.32 -14.40
N HIS A 581 -17.91 7.03 -13.29
CA HIS A 581 -18.48 6.44 -12.07
C HIS A 581 -19.90 5.91 -12.32
N TRP A 582 -20.76 6.72 -12.95
CA TRP A 582 -22.13 6.29 -13.28
C TRP A 582 -22.15 5.06 -14.20
N LEU A 583 -21.30 5.04 -15.23
CA LEU A 583 -21.18 3.91 -16.16
C LEU A 583 -20.72 2.62 -15.47
N THR A 584 -19.81 2.73 -14.49
CA THR A 584 -19.31 1.55 -13.76
C THR A 584 -20.30 1.03 -12.73
N VAL A 585 -21.06 1.90 -12.06
CA VAL A 585 -22.19 1.49 -11.20
C VAL A 585 -23.22 0.71 -12.03
N LYS A 586 -23.54 1.18 -13.23
CA LYS A 586 -24.47 0.48 -14.15
C LYS A 586 -23.96 -0.89 -14.62
N GLU A 587 -22.64 -1.11 -14.64
CA GLU A 587 -22.04 -2.38 -15.05
C GLU A 587 -22.18 -3.50 -13.99
N VAL A 588 -22.43 -3.11 -12.73
CA VAL A 588 -22.56 -4.00 -11.55
C VAL A 588 -21.47 -5.08 -11.49
N PRO A 589 -20.18 -4.68 -11.32
CA PRO A 589 -19.09 -5.62 -11.15
C PRO A 589 -19.20 -6.42 -9.83
N LYS A 590 -18.60 -7.61 -9.81
CA LYS A 590 -18.74 -8.56 -8.69
C LYS A 590 -17.96 -8.13 -7.43
N THR A 591 -16.75 -7.61 -7.61
CA THR A 591 -15.75 -7.35 -6.56
C THR A 591 -15.29 -5.90 -6.61
N ASP A 592 -14.86 -5.34 -5.48
CA ASP A 592 -14.33 -3.96 -5.40
C ASP A 592 -13.10 -3.77 -6.29
N LYS A 593 -12.16 -4.72 -6.33
CA LYS A 593 -11.00 -4.68 -7.24
C LYS A 593 -11.41 -4.52 -8.71
N SER A 594 -12.31 -5.37 -9.18
CA SER A 594 -12.85 -5.27 -10.55
C SER A 594 -13.64 -3.99 -10.80
N PHE A 595 -14.26 -3.39 -9.76
CA PHE A 595 -14.90 -2.08 -9.91
C PHE A 595 -13.84 -0.99 -10.10
N GLU A 596 -12.81 -0.95 -9.25
CA GLU A 596 -11.70 0.00 -9.34
C GLU A 596 -10.99 -0.11 -10.70
N GLU A 597 -10.60 -1.31 -11.15
CA GLU A 597 -9.89 -1.51 -12.43
C GLU A 597 -10.71 -1.01 -13.64
N ARG A 598 -12.03 -1.30 -13.66
CA ARG A 598 -12.92 -0.87 -14.75
C ARG A 598 -13.21 0.63 -14.70
N LEU A 599 -13.26 1.22 -13.51
CA LEU A 599 -13.40 2.67 -13.32
C LEU A 599 -12.14 3.38 -13.79
N ILE A 600 -10.97 2.92 -13.37
CA ILE A 600 -9.68 3.46 -13.78
C ILE A 600 -9.54 3.44 -15.30
N PHE A 601 -9.82 2.30 -15.95
CA PHE A 601 -9.69 2.19 -17.40
C PHE A 601 -10.62 3.16 -18.15
N LYS A 602 -11.91 3.26 -17.76
CA LYS A 602 -12.86 4.15 -18.44
C LYS A 602 -12.50 5.62 -18.22
N THR A 603 -12.19 6.01 -16.98
CA THR A 603 -11.78 7.39 -16.67
C THR A 603 -10.49 7.74 -17.39
N PHE A 604 -9.53 6.82 -17.49
CA PHE A 604 -8.29 7.03 -18.23
C PHE A 604 -8.56 7.30 -19.72
N VAL A 605 -9.35 6.46 -20.40
CA VAL A 605 -9.63 6.64 -21.83
C VAL A 605 -10.30 8.00 -22.11
N LEU A 606 -11.27 8.42 -21.28
CA LEU A 606 -11.95 9.70 -21.45
C LEU A 606 -11.01 10.89 -21.19
N LYS A 607 -10.26 10.86 -20.08
CA LYS A 607 -9.30 11.93 -19.76
C LYS A 607 -8.14 11.99 -20.75
N PHE A 608 -7.69 10.83 -21.25
CA PHE A 608 -6.68 10.74 -22.31
C PHE A 608 -7.19 11.40 -23.61
N ALA A 609 -8.40 11.05 -24.06
CA ALA A 609 -9.00 11.68 -25.24
C ALA A 609 -9.12 13.21 -25.05
N ASN A 610 -9.61 13.66 -23.91
CA ASN A 610 -9.76 15.09 -23.63
C ASN A 610 -8.43 15.85 -23.63
N ALA A 611 -7.42 15.32 -22.94
CA ALA A 611 -6.12 15.96 -22.79
C ALA A 611 -5.33 16.00 -24.11
N PHE A 612 -5.37 14.92 -24.91
CA PHE A 612 -4.53 14.78 -26.10
C PHE A 612 -5.20 15.21 -27.41
N THR A 613 -6.54 15.26 -27.51
CA THR A 613 -7.22 15.66 -28.76
C THR A 613 -6.79 17.05 -29.28
N PRO A 614 -6.71 18.11 -28.45
CA PRO A 614 -6.23 19.41 -28.92
C PRO A 614 -4.79 19.37 -29.45
N ILE A 615 -3.93 18.57 -28.81
CA ILE A 615 -2.51 18.43 -29.16
C ILE A 615 -2.37 17.65 -30.48
N VAL A 616 -3.10 16.53 -30.62
CA VAL A 616 -3.16 15.71 -31.84
C VAL A 616 -3.69 16.54 -33.02
N TYR A 617 -4.72 17.36 -32.79
CA TYR A 617 -5.24 18.29 -33.80
C TYR A 617 -4.15 19.26 -34.30
N LEU A 618 -3.45 19.92 -33.35
CA LEU A 618 -2.38 20.86 -33.67
C LEU A 618 -1.19 20.20 -34.37
N ALA A 619 -0.86 18.96 -34.02
CA ALA A 619 0.29 18.25 -34.57
C ALA A 619 0.05 17.72 -36.00
N PHE A 620 -1.12 17.12 -36.26
CA PHE A 620 -1.35 16.33 -37.48
C PHE A 620 -2.35 16.92 -38.46
N PHE A 621 -3.37 17.63 -37.97
CA PHE A 621 -4.48 18.09 -38.83
C PHE A 621 -4.34 19.56 -39.24
N ARG A 622 -3.68 20.37 -38.42
CA ARG A 622 -3.55 21.81 -38.68
C ARG A 622 -2.62 22.10 -39.87
N GLY A 623 -3.04 23.01 -40.75
CA GLY A 623 -2.27 23.45 -41.93
C GLY A 623 -2.13 22.41 -43.04
N ARG A 624 -2.72 21.22 -42.90
CA ARG A 624 -2.63 20.12 -43.89
C ARG A 624 -3.82 20.05 -44.85
N LEU A 625 -4.99 20.53 -44.43
CA LEU A 625 -6.26 20.43 -45.18
C LEU A 625 -6.73 21.78 -45.75
N VAL A 626 -5.81 22.67 -46.13
CA VAL A 626 -6.16 24.06 -46.48
C VAL A 626 -6.50 24.24 -47.98
N GLY A 627 -5.99 23.37 -48.86
CA GLY A 627 -6.13 23.53 -50.30
C GLY A 627 -5.02 24.40 -50.88
N ARG A 628 -5.32 25.14 -51.96
CA ARG A 628 -4.37 26.06 -52.62
C ARG A 628 -4.94 27.47 -52.72
N PRO A 629 -4.09 28.51 -52.87
CA PRO A 629 -4.55 29.81 -53.31
C PRO A 629 -5.40 29.70 -54.59
N GLY A 630 -6.56 30.37 -54.60
CA GLY A 630 -7.57 30.26 -55.67
C GLY A 630 -8.58 29.11 -55.53
N ASN A 631 -8.35 28.12 -54.65
CA ASN A 631 -9.35 27.11 -54.29
C ASN A 631 -9.10 26.57 -52.87
N TYR A 632 -9.54 27.33 -51.87
CA TYR A 632 -9.42 26.96 -50.46
C TYR A 632 -10.59 26.07 -50.01
N LEU A 633 -10.33 25.20 -49.03
CA LEU A 633 -11.39 24.41 -48.39
C LEU A 633 -12.10 25.26 -47.33
N TYR A 634 -13.37 25.59 -47.58
CA TYR A 634 -14.21 26.34 -46.65
C TYR A 634 -15.03 25.39 -45.77
N VAL A 635 -14.89 25.52 -44.45
CA VAL A 635 -15.70 24.79 -43.47
C VAL A 635 -17.01 25.54 -43.23
N VAL A 636 -18.13 24.82 -43.35
CA VAL A 636 -19.50 25.39 -43.30
C VAL A 636 -19.68 26.55 -44.31
N GLY A 637 -19.05 26.43 -45.49
CA GLY A 637 -19.23 27.33 -46.64
C GLY A 637 -18.78 28.79 -46.46
N SER A 638 -18.23 29.18 -45.30
CA SER A 638 -18.00 30.59 -44.95
C SER A 638 -16.66 30.86 -44.25
N TYR A 639 -16.01 29.85 -43.68
CA TYR A 639 -14.76 30.02 -42.93
C TYR A 639 -13.61 29.21 -43.54
N ARG A 640 -12.51 29.88 -43.91
CA ARG A 640 -11.28 29.26 -44.42
C ARG A 640 -10.54 28.51 -43.31
N MET A 641 -10.03 27.31 -43.62
CA MET A 641 -9.20 26.53 -42.69
C MET A 641 -7.87 27.21 -42.39
N GLU A 642 -7.41 27.07 -41.15
CA GLU A 642 -6.22 27.78 -40.66
C GLU A 642 -4.90 27.19 -41.21
N GLU A 643 -4.03 28.07 -41.69
CA GLU A 643 -2.66 27.75 -42.13
C GLU A 643 -1.67 27.75 -40.95
N CYS A 644 -0.61 26.95 -41.08
CA CYS A 644 0.53 27.05 -40.16
C CYS A 644 1.34 28.31 -40.46
N ALA A 645 2.02 28.83 -39.43
CA ALA A 645 3.08 29.82 -39.65
C ALA A 645 4.20 29.21 -40.52
N HIS A 646 5.00 30.07 -41.16
CA HIS A 646 5.98 29.63 -42.16
C HIS A 646 7.02 28.64 -41.63
N ALA A 647 7.43 28.82 -40.37
CA ALA A 647 8.34 27.95 -39.64
C ALA A 647 7.71 26.63 -39.12
N GLY A 648 6.45 26.35 -39.46
CA GLY A 648 5.68 25.19 -39.02
C GLY A 648 4.77 25.46 -37.81
N CYS A 649 3.95 24.45 -37.46
CA CYS A 649 3.03 24.50 -36.31
C CYS A 649 3.66 23.99 -34.99
N LEU A 650 4.92 23.54 -35.03
CA LEU A 650 5.60 22.89 -33.91
C LEU A 650 5.75 23.82 -32.69
N MET A 651 6.04 25.11 -32.90
CA MET A 651 6.10 26.10 -31.81
C MET A 651 4.77 26.27 -31.07
N GLU A 652 3.66 26.24 -31.79
CA GLU A 652 2.34 26.39 -31.18
C GLU A 652 1.94 25.12 -30.42
N LEU A 653 2.36 23.95 -30.92
CA LEU A 653 2.26 22.69 -30.19
C LEU A 653 3.04 22.75 -28.88
N CYS A 654 4.29 23.23 -28.89
CA CYS A 654 5.12 23.37 -27.69
C CYS A 654 4.49 24.31 -26.67
N ILE A 655 3.99 25.47 -27.12
CA ILE A 655 3.31 26.43 -26.24
C ILE A 655 2.04 25.80 -25.67
N GLN A 656 1.23 25.12 -26.47
CA GLN A 656 0.03 24.45 -25.99
C GLN A 656 0.38 23.36 -24.96
N LEU A 657 1.40 22.54 -25.22
CA LEU A 657 1.89 21.53 -24.28
C LEU A 657 2.36 22.16 -22.97
N CYS A 658 3.11 23.25 -23.03
CA CYS A 658 3.55 24.00 -21.85
C CYS A 658 2.35 24.55 -21.08
N ILE A 659 1.35 25.12 -21.75
CA ILE A 659 0.14 25.65 -21.12
C ILE A 659 -0.71 24.53 -20.54
N THR A 660 -0.86 23.38 -21.20
CA THR A 660 -1.65 22.27 -20.66
C THR A 660 -0.95 21.56 -19.52
N MET A 661 0.37 21.38 -19.59
CA MET A 661 1.16 20.71 -18.56
C MET A 661 1.39 21.62 -17.35
N LEU A 662 1.82 22.86 -17.55
CA LEU A 662 2.02 23.83 -16.45
C LEU A 662 0.68 24.40 -15.97
N GLY A 663 -0.26 24.68 -16.86
CA GLY A 663 -1.52 25.32 -16.49
C GLY A 663 -2.44 24.42 -15.68
N LYS A 664 -2.63 23.16 -16.08
CA LYS A 664 -3.45 22.22 -15.31
C LYS A 664 -2.84 22.00 -13.92
N GLN A 665 -1.53 21.74 -13.87
CA GLN A 665 -0.85 21.46 -12.62
C GLN A 665 -0.75 22.69 -11.72
N LEU A 666 -0.37 23.85 -12.23
CA LEU A 666 -0.19 25.05 -11.41
C LEU A 666 -1.54 25.62 -10.93
N ILE A 667 -2.62 25.47 -11.72
CA ILE A 667 -3.97 25.90 -11.33
C ILE A 667 -4.61 24.90 -10.37
N GLN A 668 -4.63 23.59 -10.66
CA GLN A 668 -5.27 22.63 -9.76
C GLN A 668 -4.47 22.45 -8.46
N ASN A 669 -3.15 22.28 -8.55
CA ASN A 669 -2.30 21.95 -7.41
C ASN A 669 -2.11 23.14 -6.44
N ASN A 670 -1.73 24.33 -6.94
CA ASN A 670 -1.53 25.48 -6.05
C ASN A 670 -2.84 26.22 -5.68
N LEU A 671 -3.83 26.29 -6.59
CA LEU A 671 -5.05 27.08 -6.36
C LEU A 671 -6.17 26.27 -5.70
N PHE A 672 -6.41 25.03 -6.13
CA PHE A 672 -7.50 24.21 -5.58
C PHE A 672 -7.06 23.36 -4.39
N GLU A 673 -5.84 22.86 -4.37
CA GLU A 673 -5.37 22.03 -3.24
C GLU A 673 -4.87 22.88 -2.07
N ILE A 674 -4.00 23.86 -2.31
CA ILE A 674 -3.52 24.76 -1.24
C ILE A 674 -4.49 25.93 -1.03
N GLY A 675 -5.01 26.49 -2.13
CA GLY A 675 -5.78 27.74 -2.12
C GLY A 675 -7.20 27.58 -1.61
N ILE A 676 -7.98 26.57 -2.02
CA ILE A 676 -9.38 26.43 -1.55
C ILE A 676 -9.48 26.17 -0.04
N PRO A 677 -8.71 25.27 0.59
CA PRO A 677 -8.82 25.04 2.02
C PRO A 677 -8.41 26.28 2.83
N LYS A 678 -7.33 26.96 2.43
CA LYS A 678 -6.88 28.21 3.07
C LYS A 678 -7.84 29.36 2.83
N LEU A 679 -8.45 29.47 1.65
CA LEU A 679 -9.45 30.49 1.33
C LEU A 679 -10.76 30.22 2.06
N LYS A 680 -11.23 28.97 2.15
CA LYS A 680 -12.38 28.58 3.00
C LYS A 680 -12.08 28.88 4.48
N LYS A 681 -10.86 28.59 4.96
CA LYS A 681 -10.41 28.92 6.32
C LYS A 681 -10.33 30.44 6.53
N LEU A 682 -9.86 31.20 5.55
CA LEU A 682 -9.78 32.66 5.59
C LEU A 682 -11.17 33.30 5.53
N ILE A 683 -12.07 32.82 4.67
CA ILE A 683 -13.47 33.25 4.59
C ILE A 683 -14.18 32.95 5.91
N ARG A 684 -13.98 31.76 6.50
CA ARG A 684 -14.48 31.44 7.85
C ARG A 684 -13.90 32.39 8.91
N ARG A 685 -12.60 32.68 8.88
CA ARG A 685 -11.93 33.64 9.79
C ARG A 685 -12.47 35.06 9.64
N LEU A 686 -12.70 35.53 8.41
CA LEU A 686 -13.25 36.85 8.12
C LEU A 686 -14.72 36.96 8.55
N LYS A 687 -15.50 35.89 8.41
CA LYS A 687 -16.88 35.80 8.90
C LYS A 687 -16.98 35.64 10.42
N SER A 688 -15.87 35.34 11.11
CA SER A 688 -15.80 34.90 12.52
C SER A 688 -14.74 35.66 13.34
N LYS A 689 -14.55 36.96 13.12
CA LYS A 689 -13.56 37.75 13.89
C LYS A 689 -13.85 37.81 15.41
N GLN A 690 -15.08 37.53 15.86
CA GLN A 690 -15.46 37.55 17.29
C GLN A 690 -15.31 36.18 18.01
N ASN A 691 -15.35 35.05 17.29
CA ASN A 691 -15.22 33.69 17.86
C ASN A 691 -13.82 33.06 17.73
N SER A 692 -12.82 33.76 17.18
CA SER A 692 -11.53 33.13 16.81
C SER A 692 -10.70 32.60 17.98
N LYS A 693 -10.66 33.30 19.12
CA LYS A 693 -9.99 32.81 20.34
C LYS A 693 -10.73 31.63 20.97
N GLN A 694 -12.07 31.68 20.95
CA GLN A 694 -12.94 30.66 21.52
C GLN A 694 -12.93 29.37 20.68
N GLU A 695 -12.80 29.49 19.35
CA GLU A 695 -12.67 28.38 18.40
C GLU A 695 -11.30 27.69 18.50
N GLU A 696 -10.23 28.44 18.74
CA GLU A 696 -8.87 27.90 18.90
C GLU A 696 -8.71 27.15 20.23
N GLU A 697 -9.34 27.65 21.29
CA GLU A 697 -9.48 26.97 22.58
C GLU A 697 -10.41 25.74 22.46
N PHE A 698 -11.53 25.85 21.72
CA PHE A 698 -12.42 24.72 21.40
C PHE A 698 -11.69 23.62 20.63
N GLN A 699 -10.86 23.97 19.64
CA GLN A 699 -10.01 23.03 18.90
C GLN A 699 -8.95 22.38 19.79
N LYS A 700 -8.30 23.13 20.69
CA LYS A 700 -7.37 22.52 21.65
C LYS A 700 -8.07 21.53 22.58
N THR A 701 -9.31 21.83 22.98
CA THR A 701 -10.09 20.99 23.92
C THR A 701 -10.91 19.86 23.25
N LEU A 702 -10.74 19.63 21.94
CA LEU A 702 -11.39 18.54 21.19
C LEU A 702 -10.54 17.26 21.30
N ALA A 703 -11.20 16.12 21.51
CA ALA A 703 -10.51 14.83 21.55
C ALA A 703 -9.97 14.42 20.16
N CYS A 704 -8.96 13.56 20.11
CA CYS A 704 -8.30 13.15 18.86
C CYS A 704 -9.28 12.62 17.79
N HIS A 705 -10.23 11.76 18.19
CA HIS A 705 -11.26 11.23 17.29
C HIS A 705 -12.22 12.31 16.75
N GLN A 706 -12.49 13.37 17.50
CA GLN A 706 -13.32 14.49 17.06
C GLN A 706 -12.56 15.40 16.08
N LYS A 707 -11.25 15.59 16.29
CA LYS A 707 -10.37 16.32 15.36
C LYS A 707 -10.32 15.62 14.00
N ASP A 708 -10.13 14.30 14.01
CA ASP A 708 -10.06 13.49 12.79
C ASP A 708 -11.41 13.47 12.02
N TYR A 709 -12.54 13.59 12.72
CA TYR A 709 -13.85 13.73 12.06
C TYR A 709 -13.95 14.98 11.18
N PHE A 710 -13.28 16.09 11.52
CA PHE A 710 -13.32 17.31 10.70
C PHE A 710 -12.39 17.27 9.48
N LEU A 711 -11.49 16.28 9.39
CA LEU A 711 -10.62 16.08 8.23
C LEU A 711 -11.40 15.53 7.03
N ASN A 712 -10.88 15.76 5.83
CA ASN A 712 -11.49 15.29 4.60
C ASN A 712 -11.40 13.75 4.50
N PRO A 713 -12.47 13.06 4.06
CA PRO A 713 -12.41 11.62 3.84
C PRO A 713 -11.41 11.28 2.73
N TYR A 714 -10.73 10.15 2.87
CA TYR A 714 -9.81 9.63 1.88
C TYR A 714 -10.58 9.08 0.66
N VAL A 715 -10.37 9.67 -0.52
CA VAL A 715 -11.09 9.35 -1.77
C VAL A 715 -10.41 8.22 -2.58
N GLY A 716 -9.19 7.81 -2.20
CA GLY A 716 -8.38 6.82 -2.92
C GLY A 716 -7.04 7.40 -3.40
N LEU A 717 -6.28 6.60 -4.16
CA LEU A 717 -5.05 7.03 -4.88
C LEU A 717 -5.28 7.14 -6.40
N ASN A 718 -6.48 6.80 -6.87
CA ASN A 718 -6.77 6.72 -8.28
C ASN A 718 -6.64 8.07 -9.01
N PRO A 719 -7.12 9.21 -8.47
CA PRO A 719 -6.91 10.50 -9.12
C PRO A 719 -5.43 10.91 -9.16
N GLU A 720 -4.67 10.59 -8.12
CA GLU A 720 -3.23 10.90 -7.98
C GLU A 720 -2.41 10.14 -9.04
N TYR A 721 -2.61 8.82 -9.17
CA TYR A 721 -2.00 8.04 -10.26
C TYR A 721 -2.43 8.53 -11.65
N MET A 722 -3.71 8.91 -11.82
CA MET A 722 -4.23 9.38 -13.09
C MET A 722 -3.48 10.62 -13.58
N GLU A 723 -3.25 11.57 -12.68
CA GLU A 723 -2.52 12.80 -12.98
C GLU A 723 -1.10 12.51 -13.46
N MET A 724 -0.37 11.69 -12.70
CA MET A 724 1.02 11.32 -13.00
C MET A 724 1.15 10.54 -14.32
N ILE A 725 0.17 9.70 -14.66
CA ILE A 725 0.19 8.92 -15.90
C ILE A 725 -0.16 9.77 -17.12
N ILE A 726 -1.09 10.74 -16.98
CA ILE A 726 -1.35 11.71 -18.04
C ILE A 726 -0.10 12.57 -18.29
N GLN A 727 0.60 13.00 -17.23
CA GLN A 727 1.88 13.69 -17.34
C GLN A 727 2.95 12.84 -18.03
N TYR A 728 3.08 11.55 -17.67
CA TYR A 728 3.97 10.61 -18.37
C TYR A 728 3.63 10.51 -19.87
N GLY A 729 2.34 10.53 -20.23
CA GLY A 729 1.90 10.58 -21.63
C GLY A 729 2.32 11.86 -22.35
N MET A 730 2.22 13.02 -21.70
CA MET A 730 2.70 14.29 -22.26
C MET A 730 4.21 14.27 -22.51
N VAL A 731 4.98 13.67 -21.59
CA VAL A 731 6.45 13.57 -21.70
C VAL A 731 6.88 12.58 -22.77
N THR A 732 6.14 11.49 -23.00
CA THR A 732 6.58 10.42 -23.92
C THR A 732 6.00 10.54 -25.33
N LEU A 733 4.73 10.92 -25.50
CA LEU A 733 4.05 10.95 -26.80
C LEU A 733 4.55 12.07 -27.74
N PHE A 734 4.89 13.24 -27.18
CA PHE A 734 5.20 14.45 -27.96
C PHE A 734 6.64 14.95 -27.76
N VAL A 735 7.52 14.08 -27.27
CA VAL A 735 8.89 14.45 -26.89
C VAL A 735 9.75 14.90 -28.07
N ALA A 736 9.47 14.36 -29.27
CA ALA A 736 10.15 14.76 -30.49
C ALA A 736 9.92 16.24 -30.84
N SER A 737 8.82 16.83 -30.36
CA SER A 737 8.53 18.26 -30.56
C SER A 737 9.09 19.15 -29.46
N PHE A 738 9.21 18.64 -28.23
CA PHE A 738 9.55 19.46 -27.07
C PHE A 738 10.55 18.77 -26.13
N PRO A 739 11.87 18.95 -26.35
CA PRO A 739 12.91 18.28 -25.56
C PRO A 739 12.97 18.64 -24.08
N LEU A 740 12.43 19.81 -23.70
CA LEU A 740 12.40 20.27 -22.30
C LEU A 740 11.21 19.72 -21.50
N ALA A 741 10.34 18.90 -22.11
CA ALA A 741 9.21 18.27 -21.41
C ALA A 741 9.63 17.52 -20.12
N PRO A 742 10.69 16.68 -20.12
CA PRO A 742 11.11 15.97 -18.91
C PRO A 742 11.55 16.92 -17.78
N LEU A 743 12.14 18.07 -18.10
CA LEU A 743 12.59 19.05 -17.10
C LEU A 743 11.40 19.65 -16.36
N PHE A 744 10.36 20.06 -17.08
CA PHE A 744 9.15 20.58 -16.45
C PHE A 744 8.42 19.49 -15.66
N ALA A 745 8.41 18.25 -16.16
CA ALA A 745 7.86 17.13 -15.41
C ALA A 745 8.65 16.85 -14.13
N LEU A 746 9.98 16.94 -14.15
CA LEU A 746 10.85 16.77 -12.98
C LEU A 746 10.54 17.83 -11.91
N LEU A 747 10.51 19.11 -12.31
CA LEU A 747 10.21 20.22 -11.41
C LEU A 747 8.83 20.08 -10.77
N ASN A 748 7.86 19.65 -11.57
CA ASN A 748 6.53 19.36 -11.10
C ASN A 748 6.53 18.23 -10.06
N ASN A 749 7.12 17.07 -10.37
CA ASN A 749 7.11 15.93 -9.46
C ASN A 749 7.81 16.22 -8.12
N ILE A 750 8.85 17.08 -8.10
CA ILE A 750 9.52 17.48 -6.86
C ILE A 750 8.55 18.22 -5.93
N ILE A 751 7.71 19.09 -6.49
CA ILE A 751 6.68 19.82 -5.75
C ILE A 751 5.54 18.86 -5.36
N GLU A 752 5.10 18.03 -6.31
CA GLU A 752 4.01 17.06 -6.14
C GLU A 752 4.24 16.11 -4.97
N ILE A 753 5.42 15.48 -4.89
CA ILE A 753 5.77 14.55 -3.80
C ILE A 753 5.51 15.17 -2.43
N ARG A 754 5.80 16.48 -2.28
CA ARG A 754 5.66 17.19 -1.00
C ARG A 754 4.23 17.66 -0.75
N LEU A 755 3.52 18.07 -1.80
CA LEU A 755 2.11 18.43 -1.71
C LEU A 755 1.25 17.24 -1.32
N ASP A 756 1.44 16.10 -2.00
CA ASP A 756 0.80 14.84 -1.64
C ASP A 756 1.16 14.43 -0.21
N ALA A 757 2.45 14.45 0.16
CA ALA A 757 2.87 14.10 1.52
C ALA A 757 2.13 14.93 2.57
N LYS A 758 1.99 16.24 2.34
CA LYS A 758 1.29 17.15 3.23
C LYS A 758 -0.22 16.88 3.25
N LYS A 759 -0.85 16.69 2.10
CA LYS A 759 -2.27 16.30 1.98
C LYS A 759 -2.59 15.06 2.81
N PHE A 760 -1.75 14.02 2.73
CA PHE A 760 -1.92 12.77 3.47
C PHE A 760 -1.69 12.91 4.98
N VAL A 761 -0.74 13.76 5.40
CA VAL A 761 -0.39 13.91 6.82
C VAL A 761 -1.32 14.88 7.55
N THR A 762 -1.76 15.97 6.92
CA THR A 762 -2.48 17.07 7.59
C THR A 762 -3.94 17.26 7.19
N GLU A 763 -4.34 16.94 5.95
CA GLU A 763 -5.65 17.34 5.43
C GLU A 763 -6.64 16.17 5.27
N SER A 764 -6.11 14.96 5.08
CA SER A 764 -6.90 13.74 4.89
C SER A 764 -6.99 12.93 6.17
N ARG A 765 -8.13 12.24 6.36
CA ARG A 765 -8.26 11.18 7.36
C ARG A 765 -7.31 10.03 7.04
N ARG A 766 -6.87 9.30 8.07
CA ARG A 766 -6.00 8.13 7.91
C ARG A 766 -6.67 7.08 7.00
N PRO A 767 -6.04 6.69 5.88
CA PRO A 767 -6.53 5.58 5.07
C PRO A 767 -6.35 4.24 5.79
N VAL A 768 -7.25 3.31 5.53
CA VAL A 768 -7.08 1.91 5.97
C VAL A 768 -5.92 1.30 5.19
N ALA A 769 -5.02 0.62 5.90
CA ALA A 769 -3.78 0.10 5.36
C ALA A 769 -3.97 -1.16 4.48
N ALA A 770 -4.51 -0.96 3.28
CA ALA A 770 -4.67 -2.01 2.30
C ALA A 770 -3.32 -2.60 1.85
N ARG A 771 -3.24 -3.93 1.80
CA ARG A 771 -2.08 -4.65 1.27
C ARG A 771 -2.15 -4.71 -0.25
N ALA A 772 -1.10 -4.27 -0.94
CA ALA A 772 -0.98 -4.35 -2.40
C ALA A 772 0.43 -4.79 -2.79
N LYS A 773 0.54 -5.74 -3.72
CA LYS A 773 1.82 -6.26 -4.24
C LYS A 773 2.35 -5.48 -5.44
N ASP A 774 1.47 -4.76 -6.13
CA ASP A 774 1.74 -4.07 -7.37
C ASP A 774 0.85 -2.83 -7.50
N ILE A 775 1.22 -1.94 -8.43
CA ILE A 775 0.41 -0.77 -8.79
C ILE A 775 -0.87 -1.17 -9.55
N GLY A 776 -1.01 -2.45 -9.93
CA GLY A 776 -2.20 -2.97 -10.62
C GLY A 776 -2.29 -2.53 -12.08
N ILE A 777 -3.48 -2.14 -12.52
CA ILE A 777 -3.80 -1.79 -13.92
C ILE A 777 -2.92 -0.66 -14.49
N TRP A 778 -2.41 0.22 -13.63
CA TRP A 778 -1.55 1.34 -14.01
C TRP A 778 -0.28 0.90 -14.74
N TYR A 779 0.30 -0.25 -14.40
CA TYR A 779 1.47 -0.80 -15.11
C TYR A 779 1.13 -1.11 -16.58
N ASN A 780 -0.03 -1.73 -16.81
CA ASN A 780 -0.49 -2.06 -18.17
C ASN A 780 -0.76 -0.80 -18.99
N LEU A 781 -1.33 0.24 -18.37
CA LEU A 781 -1.57 1.54 -19.02
C LEU A 781 -0.26 2.23 -19.40
N LEU A 782 0.73 2.27 -18.50
CA LEU A 782 2.07 2.82 -18.79
C LEU A 782 2.77 2.07 -19.92
N ARG A 783 2.69 0.73 -19.94
CA ARG A 783 3.26 -0.10 -21.00
C ARG A 783 2.59 0.16 -22.35
N GLY A 784 1.26 0.25 -22.37
CA GLY A 784 0.50 0.59 -23.57
C GLY A 784 0.87 1.97 -24.12
N LEU A 785 0.93 2.97 -23.23
CA LEU A 785 1.28 4.34 -23.58
C LEU A 785 2.69 4.45 -24.17
N SER A 786 3.66 3.73 -23.60
CA SER A 786 5.05 3.71 -24.09
C SER A 786 5.16 3.13 -25.50
N LYS A 787 4.35 2.11 -25.85
CA LYS A 787 4.29 1.56 -27.21
C LYS A 787 3.64 2.52 -28.20
N VAL A 788 2.55 3.19 -27.81
CA VAL A 788 1.91 4.22 -28.64
C VAL A 788 2.84 5.41 -28.85
N ALA A 789 3.66 5.78 -27.87
CA ALA A 789 4.62 6.88 -27.98
C ALA A 789 5.64 6.70 -29.11
N VAL A 790 6.12 5.48 -29.36
CA VAL A 790 7.04 5.21 -30.48
C VAL A 790 6.39 5.57 -31.82
N ILE A 791 5.12 5.17 -32.00
CA ILE A 791 4.35 5.46 -33.22
C ILE A 791 4.12 6.96 -33.35
N VAL A 792 3.61 7.62 -32.29
CA VAL A 792 3.29 9.05 -32.33
C VAL A 792 4.54 9.88 -32.62
N ASN A 793 5.67 9.60 -31.98
CA ASN A 793 6.91 10.32 -32.24
C ASN A 793 7.41 10.14 -33.69
N ALA A 794 7.26 8.94 -34.28
CA ALA A 794 7.59 8.71 -35.68
C ALA A 794 6.75 9.60 -36.61
N PHE A 795 5.44 9.68 -36.34
CA PHE A 795 4.54 10.55 -37.10
C PHE A 795 4.85 12.04 -36.89
N VAL A 796 5.20 12.47 -35.66
CA VAL A 796 5.57 13.87 -35.38
C VAL A 796 6.83 14.26 -36.17
N ILE A 797 7.86 13.41 -36.19
CA ILE A 797 9.10 13.68 -36.94
C ILE A 797 8.84 13.69 -38.46
N ALA A 798 8.01 12.78 -38.96
CA ALA A 798 7.75 12.69 -40.40
C ALA A 798 6.81 13.80 -40.93
N PHE A 799 5.74 14.12 -40.18
CA PHE A 799 4.65 14.99 -40.64
C PHE A 799 4.59 16.35 -39.94
N THR A 800 5.17 16.54 -38.77
CA THR A 800 5.10 17.86 -38.11
C THR A 800 6.42 18.63 -38.24
N SER A 801 7.55 17.92 -38.28
CA SER A 801 8.89 18.47 -38.49
C SER A 801 9.23 18.63 -39.99
N ASP A 802 10.09 19.61 -40.30
CA ASP A 802 10.66 19.81 -41.64
C ASP A 802 11.96 19.00 -41.82
N PHE A 803 12.25 18.00 -40.98
CA PHE A 803 13.43 17.14 -41.08
C PHE A 803 13.47 16.32 -42.38
N ILE A 804 12.39 15.62 -42.72
CA ILE A 804 12.35 14.75 -43.93
C ILE A 804 12.47 15.56 -45.23
N PRO A 805 11.74 16.67 -45.44
CA PRO A 805 11.93 17.49 -46.63
C PRO A 805 13.37 18.02 -46.78
N ARG A 806 14.01 18.44 -45.68
CA ARG A 806 15.42 18.87 -45.67
C ARG A 806 16.35 17.74 -46.12
N LEU A 807 16.14 16.53 -45.60
CA LEU A 807 16.92 15.35 -45.95
C LEU A 807 16.76 14.97 -47.43
N VAL A 808 15.53 14.94 -47.93
CA VAL A 808 15.22 14.62 -49.33
C VAL A 808 15.85 15.66 -50.26
N TYR A 809 15.77 16.95 -49.93
CA TYR A 809 16.43 18.01 -50.68
C TYR A 809 17.94 17.80 -50.75
N GLN A 810 18.56 17.55 -49.60
CA GLN A 810 20.00 17.36 -49.49
C GLN A 810 20.52 16.19 -50.34
N TYR A 811 19.79 15.07 -50.38
CA TYR A 811 20.24 13.86 -51.09
C TYR A 811 19.79 13.75 -52.55
N MET A 812 18.63 14.32 -52.92
CA MET A 812 18.07 14.14 -54.28
C MET A 812 18.19 15.38 -55.16
N TYR A 813 18.15 16.59 -54.59
CA TYR A 813 17.99 17.82 -55.37
C TYR A 813 19.16 18.80 -55.20
N SER A 814 19.92 18.72 -54.11
CA SER A 814 21.07 19.59 -53.87
C SER A 814 22.27 19.19 -54.73
N PRO A 815 22.85 20.11 -55.52
CA PRO A 815 24.04 19.81 -56.34
C PRO A 815 25.30 19.60 -55.50
N ASP A 816 25.43 20.30 -54.36
CA ASP A 816 26.61 20.30 -53.50
C ASP A 816 26.42 19.48 -52.21
N GLY A 817 25.25 18.87 -52.03
CA GLY A 817 24.88 18.17 -50.79
C GLY A 817 24.68 19.11 -49.58
N THR A 818 24.56 20.42 -49.80
CA THR A 818 24.26 21.43 -48.78
C THR A 818 22.77 21.82 -48.79
N LEU A 819 22.31 22.52 -47.75
CA LEU A 819 20.91 23.02 -47.67
C LEU A 819 20.70 24.38 -48.34
N HIS A 820 21.68 24.89 -49.10
CA HIS A 820 21.54 26.15 -49.84
C HIS A 820 20.47 26.03 -50.92
N GLY A 821 19.58 27.02 -51.00
CA GLY A 821 18.46 27.05 -51.94
C GLY A 821 17.22 26.25 -51.47
N PHE A 822 17.26 25.67 -50.27
CA PHE A 822 16.14 24.88 -49.74
C PHE A 822 14.86 25.71 -49.61
N VAL A 823 14.95 26.94 -49.11
CA VAL A 823 13.77 27.80 -48.93
C VAL A 823 13.13 28.11 -50.28
N ASN A 824 13.95 28.41 -51.29
CA ASN A 824 13.47 28.68 -52.65
C ASN A 824 12.81 27.45 -53.30
N HIS A 825 13.34 26.25 -53.05
CA HIS A 825 12.75 24.98 -53.52
C HIS A 825 11.46 24.62 -52.77
N SER A 826 11.34 24.95 -51.49
CA SER A 826 10.17 24.61 -50.67
C SER A 826 8.92 25.44 -50.96
N LEU A 827 9.05 26.51 -51.77
CA LEU A 827 8.01 27.49 -52.05
C LEU A 827 7.47 27.33 -53.47
N SER A 828 6.15 27.18 -53.59
CA SER A 828 5.45 27.18 -54.88
C SER A 828 5.08 28.59 -55.33
N TYR A 829 5.02 28.79 -56.64
CA TYR A 829 4.62 30.06 -57.27
C TYR A 829 3.10 30.11 -57.48
N PHE A 830 2.49 31.26 -57.23
CA PHE A 830 1.09 31.53 -57.49
C PHE A 830 0.90 32.84 -58.24
N ASN A 831 0.14 32.81 -59.34
CA ASN A 831 -0.22 34.02 -60.07
C ASN A 831 -1.42 34.71 -59.41
N VAL A 832 -1.28 35.99 -59.07
CA VAL A 832 -2.31 36.74 -58.34
C VAL A 832 -3.60 36.93 -59.17
N SER A 833 -3.54 36.80 -60.50
CA SER A 833 -4.73 36.83 -61.36
C SER A 833 -5.72 35.69 -61.10
N ASP A 834 -5.26 34.58 -60.54
CA ASP A 834 -6.02 33.32 -60.47
C ASP A 834 -6.83 33.18 -59.16
N PHE A 835 -6.99 34.27 -58.41
CA PHE A 835 -7.89 34.33 -57.26
C PHE A 835 -9.36 34.28 -57.70
N GLN A 836 -10.22 33.66 -56.88
CA GLN A 836 -11.66 33.68 -57.10
C GLN A 836 -12.23 35.08 -56.82
N ASN A 837 -13.24 35.50 -57.59
CA ASN A 837 -13.88 36.81 -57.42
C ASN A 837 -14.31 37.03 -55.96
N ASN A 838 -13.89 38.15 -55.36
CA ASN A 838 -14.10 38.58 -53.96
C ASN A 838 -13.17 37.96 -52.88
N THR A 839 -12.11 37.25 -53.27
CA THR A 839 -11.07 36.72 -52.34
C THR A 839 -9.71 37.41 -52.51
N ASP A 840 -9.64 38.43 -53.37
CA ASP A 840 -8.43 39.17 -53.66
C ASP A 840 -8.05 40.13 -52.51
N PRO A 841 -6.80 40.08 -52.03
CA PRO A 841 -6.33 40.99 -50.98
C PRO A 841 -6.08 42.41 -51.53
N PRO A 842 -6.17 43.44 -50.68
CA PRO A 842 -5.78 44.80 -51.07
C PRO A 842 -4.29 44.87 -51.44
N GLN A 843 -3.98 45.51 -52.56
CA GLN A 843 -2.59 45.70 -53.01
C GLN A 843 -1.82 46.62 -52.05
N PRO A 844 -0.52 46.35 -51.80
CA PRO A 844 0.30 47.20 -50.95
C PRO A 844 0.56 48.55 -51.62
N VAL A 845 0.61 49.61 -50.81
CA VAL A 845 0.85 50.98 -51.28
C VAL A 845 2.33 51.11 -51.68
N GLY A 846 2.63 51.26 -52.97
CA GLY A 846 3.98 51.55 -53.47
C GLY A 846 4.53 50.59 -54.54
N TYR A 847 3.98 49.38 -54.69
CA TYR A 847 4.34 48.44 -55.77
C TYR A 847 3.24 47.39 -55.99
N ARG A 848 3.11 46.89 -57.23
CA ARG A 848 2.16 45.81 -57.57
C ARG A 848 2.81 44.45 -57.39
N VAL A 849 2.10 43.51 -56.75
CA VAL A 849 2.51 42.11 -56.60
C VAL A 849 1.84 41.30 -57.68
N GLU A 850 2.61 40.79 -58.64
CA GLU A 850 2.11 39.94 -59.73
C GLU A 850 2.12 38.45 -59.36
N ILE A 851 3.15 38.02 -58.63
CA ILE A 851 3.33 36.64 -58.20
C ILE A 851 3.52 36.63 -56.69
N CYS A 852 2.80 35.75 -55.99
CA CYS A 852 3.02 35.47 -54.57
C CYS A 852 3.47 34.02 -54.37
N ARG A 853 4.22 33.77 -53.30
CA ARG A 853 4.68 32.42 -52.95
C ARG A 853 3.89 31.84 -51.78
N TYR A 854 3.77 30.52 -51.76
CA TYR A 854 3.13 29.77 -50.67
C TYR A 854 3.86 28.45 -50.43
N LYS A 855 3.76 27.92 -49.20
CA LYS A 855 4.44 26.69 -48.78
C LYS A 855 3.60 25.48 -49.19
N ASP A 856 3.87 24.94 -50.36
CA ASP A 856 3.36 23.65 -50.85
C ASP A 856 4.30 23.14 -51.95
N TYR A 857 4.17 21.88 -52.38
CA TYR A 857 4.97 21.30 -53.48
C TYR A 857 4.07 21.10 -54.71
N ARG A 858 3.92 22.16 -55.50
CA ARG A 858 3.06 22.20 -56.69
C ARG A 858 3.80 22.76 -57.89
N ASP A 859 3.37 22.35 -59.06
CA ASP A 859 3.97 22.82 -60.29
C ASP A 859 3.66 24.30 -60.55
N PRO A 860 4.61 25.06 -61.12
CA PRO A 860 4.47 26.49 -61.32
C PRO A 860 3.40 26.83 -62.37
N PRO A 861 2.90 28.08 -62.39
CA PRO A 861 1.78 28.47 -63.25
C PRO A 861 2.09 28.45 -64.75
N TRP A 862 3.36 28.46 -65.15
CA TRP A 862 3.81 28.37 -66.54
C TRP A 862 4.12 26.93 -67.00
N SER A 863 3.83 25.92 -66.19
CA SER A 863 3.96 24.51 -66.56
C SER A 863 2.72 23.99 -67.30
N ASP A 864 2.85 22.84 -67.97
CA ASP A 864 1.74 22.20 -68.70
C ASP A 864 0.59 21.74 -67.78
N THR A 865 0.88 21.51 -66.49
CA THR A 865 -0.08 21.09 -65.44
C THR A 865 -0.07 22.08 -64.27
N PRO A 866 -0.58 23.31 -64.45
CA PRO A 866 -0.43 24.37 -63.47
C PRO A 866 -1.15 24.02 -62.15
N TYR A 867 -0.44 24.21 -61.03
CA TYR A 867 -0.96 24.03 -59.68
C TYR A 867 -1.31 22.59 -59.26
N GLU A 868 -0.99 21.58 -60.08
CA GLU A 868 -1.09 20.18 -59.67
C GLU A 868 0.03 19.80 -58.68
N LEU A 869 -0.14 18.67 -57.99
CA LEU A 869 0.86 18.17 -57.04
C LEU A 869 2.11 17.72 -57.80
N SER A 870 3.25 18.33 -57.49
CA SER A 870 4.49 18.06 -58.20
C SER A 870 5.05 16.67 -57.87
N ARG A 871 5.97 16.17 -58.70
CA ARG A 871 6.71 14.92 -58.44
C ARG A 871 7.50 14.98 -57.13
N GLU A 872 7.93 16.17 -56.74
CA GLU A 872 8.62 16.44 -55.47
C GLU A 872 7.74 16.10 -54.26
N PHE A 873 6.44 16.43 -54.31
CA PHE A 873 5.49 16.12 -53.25
C PHE A 873 5.43 14.62 -52.96
N TRP A 874 5.32 13.82 -54.03
CA TRP A 874 5.23 12.36 -53.94
C TRP A 874 6.53 11.73 -53.43
N ASN A 875 7.68 12.24 -53.87
CA ASN A 875 8.99 11.80 -53.36
C ASN A 875 9.14 12.08 -51.86
N ILE A 876 8.73 13.28 -51.40
CA ILE A 876 8.76 13.64 -49.98
C ILE A 876 7.76 12.79 -49.18
N LEU A 877 6.56 12.55 -49.71
CA LEU A 877 5.55 11.71 -49.06
C LEU A 877 6.04 10.25 -48.92
N ALA A 878 6.66 9.70 -49.97
CA ALA A 878 7.28 8.38 -49.93
C ALA A 878 8.40 8.33 -48.88
N GLY A 879 9.27 9.34 -48.83
CA GLY A 879 10.32 9.48 -47.81
C GLY A 879 9.75 9.54 -46.39
N ARG A 880 8.64 10.26 -46.17
CA ARG A 880 7.94 10.33 -44.88
C ARG A 880 7.43 8.97 -44.43
N LEU A 881 6.72 8.25 -45.30
CA LEU A 881 6.16 6.94 -44.98
C LEU A 881 7.25 5.89 -44.75
N ALA A 882 8.30 5.90 -45.58
CA ALA A 882 9.46 5.02 -45.41
C ALA A 882 10.16 5.26 -44.06
N PHE A 883 10.36 6.53 -43.68
CA PHE A 883 10.93 6.87 -42.39
C PHE A 883 10.08 6.35 -41.22
N VAL A 884 8.75 6.53 -41.25
CA VAL A 884 7.86 6.02 -40.18
C VAL A 884 8.00 4.52 -40.02
N ILE A 885 7.99 3.75 -41.11
CA ILE A 885 8.11 2.30 -41.08
C ILE A 885 9.47 1.88 -40.51
N ILE A 886 10.56 2.49 -40.98
CA ILE A 886 11.91 2.16 -40.51
C ILE A 886 12.07 2.52 -39.04
N PHE A 887 11.72 3.75 -38.66
CA PHE A 887 11.85 4.25 -37.30
C PHE A 887 11.04 3.40 -36.32
N GLN A 888 9.77 3.10 -36.66
CA GLN A 888 8.90 2.28 -35.81
C GLN A 888 9.50 0.89 -35.58
N ASN A 889 9.88 0.18 -36.64
CA ASN A 889 10.38 -1.19 -36.51
C ASN A 889 11.72 -1.25 -35.77
N VAL A 890 12.65 -0.33 -36.06
CA VAL A 890 13.96 -0.27 -35.40
C VAL A 890 13.80 0.03 -33.92
N VAL A 891 13.05 1.07 -33.57
CA VAL A 891 12.87 1.46 -32.17
C VAL A 891 12.09 0.39 -31.39
N MET A 892 11.03 -0.18 -31.97
CA MET A 892 10.29 -1.28 -31.32
C MET A 892 11.20 -2.49 -31.05
N LEU A 893 12.03 -2.89 -32.03
CA LEU A 893 12.98 -3.98 -31.85
C LEU A 893 14.02 -3.68 -30.77
N MET A 894 14.56 -2.44 -30.73
CA MET A 894 15.48 -2.04 -29.67
C MET A 894 14.81 -2.05 -28.29
N THR A 895 13.56 -1.61 -28.19
CA THR A 895 12.81 -1.62 -26.93
C THR A 895 12.51 -3.03 -26.43
N ASP A 896 12.11 -3.94 -27.32
CA ASP A 896 11.86 -5.34 -26.96
C ASP A 896 13.16 -6.09 -26.63
N PHE A 897 14.27 -5.74 -27.30
CA PHE A 897 15.60 -6.26 -26.96
C PHE A 897 16.05 -5.83 -25.55
N LEU A 898 15.77 -4.58 -25.14
CA LEU A 898 16.05 -4.12 -23.78
C LEU A 898 15.20 -4.83 -22.73
N ASP A 899 13.90 -5.05 -23.00
CA ASP A 899 13.00 -5.84 -22.15
C ASP A 899 13.54 -7.27 -21.98
N TRP A 900 14.03 -7.90 -23.05
CA TRP A 900 14.65 -9.22 -23.00
C TRP A 900 15.99 -9.26 -22.22
N LEU A 901 16.81 -8.21 -22.34
CA LEU A 901 18.14 -8.16 -21.72
C LEU A 901 18.08 -8.00 -20.20
N ILE A 902 17.10 -7.26 -19.68
CA ILE A 902 17.00 -6.93 -18.26
C ILE A 902 16.08 -7.94 -17.56
N PRO A 903 16.59 -8.78 -16.64
CA PRO A 903 15.73 -9.74 -15.94
C PRO A 903 14.79 -9.03 -14.95
N ASP A 904 13.50 -9.39 -15.00
CA ASP A 904 12.44 -8.86 -14.12
C ASP A 904 12.77 -9.02 -12.62
N ILE A 905 13.36 -10.17 -12.24
CA ILE A 905 13.72 -10.48 -10.85
C ILE A 905 15.24 -10.36 -10.69
N PRO A 906 15.72 -9.49 -9.79
CA PRO A 906 17.15 -9.33 -9.56
C PRO A 906 17.73 -10.57 -8.85
N LYS A 907 18.95 -10.98 -9.25
CA LYS A 907 19.57 -12.25 -8.83
C LYS A 907 19.80 -12.34 -7.33
N ASP A 908 20.20 -11.25 -6.69
CA ASP A 908 20.41 -11.14 -5.25
C ASP A 908 19.14 -11.51 -4.45
N ILE A 909 17.99 -10.95 -4.84
CA ILE A 909 16.70 -11.22 -4.19
C ILE A 909 16.24 -12.65 -4.46
N SER A 910 16.44 -13.17 -5.68
CA SER A 910 16.08 -14.57 -5.99
C SER A 910 16.84 -15.56 -5.09
N LEU A 911 18.13 -15.31 -4.85
CA LEU A 911 18.97 -16.11 -3.96
C LEU A 911 18.54 -15.95 -2.49
N GLN A 912 18.21 -14.73 -2.07
CA GLN A 912 17.74 -14.46 -0.71
C GLN A 912 16.39 -15.13 -0.43
N ILE A 913 15.44 -15.11 -1.36
CA ILE A 913 14.16 -15.82 -1.25
C ILE A 913 14.40 -17.33 -1.12
N HIS A 914 15.34 -17.89 -1.89
CA HIS A 914 15.68 -19.31 -1.78
C HIS A 914 16.32 -19.64 -0.42
N LYS A 915 17.25 -18.80 0.06
CA LYS A 915 17.85 -18.94 1.40
C LYS A 915 16.81 -18.84 2.51
N GLU A 916 15.90 -17.86 2.45
CA GLU A 916 14.80 -17.72 3.41
C GLU A 916 13.94 -18.98 3.46
N LYS A 917 13.54 -19.53 2.29
CA LYS A 917 12.77 -20.78 2.23
C LYS A 917 13.50 -21.94 2.92
N ASN A 918 14.80 -22.09 2.69
CA ASN A 918 15.60 -23.14 3.33
C ASN A 918 15.72 -22.93 4.84
N LEU A 919 15.95 -21.69 5.29
CA LEU A 919 16.03 -21.34 6.71
C LEU A 919 14.70 -21.55 7.45
N VAL A 920 13.56 -21.25 6.81
CA VAL A 920 12.22 -21.54 7.34
C VAL A 920 12.07 -23.04 7.55
N VAL A 921 12.42 -23.86 6.55
CA VAL A 921 12.34 -25.33 6.64
C VAL A 921 13.24 -25.86 7.75
N GLU A 922 14.49 -25.37 7.85
CA GLU A 922 15.43 -25.77 8.90
C GLU A 922 14.90 -25.43 10.30
N LEU A 923 14.33 -24.24 10.47
CA LEU A 923 13.68 -23.83 11.72
C LEU A 923 12.55 -24.76 12.12
N PHE A 924 11.67 -25.11 11.16
CA PHE A 924 10.59 -26.05 11.41
C PHE A 924 11.11 -27.41 11.86
N MET A 925 12.12 -27.94 11.17
CA MET A 925 12.71 -29.24 11.50
C MET A 925 13.33 -29.23 12.90
N LYS A 926 14.06 -28.16 13.27
CA LYS A 926 14.72 -28.04 14.57
C LYS A 926 13.72 -27.94 15.72
N GLU A 927 12.66 -27.15 15.57
CA GLU A 927 11.65 -27.01 16.62
C GLU A 927 10.74 -28.24 16.77
N GLU A 928 10.38 -28.91 15.67
CA GLU A 928 9.66 -30.19 15.74
C GLU A 928 10.49 -31.25 16.48
N GLN A 929 11.79 -31.33 16.19
CA GLN A 929 12.70 -32.22 16.92
C GLN A 929 12.75 -31.86 18.41
N GLY A 930 12.85 -30.58 18.75
CA GLY A 930 12.83 -30.10 20.14
C GLY A 930 11.56 -30.51 20.89
N LYS A 931 10.38 -30.32 20.29
CA LYS A 931 9.10 -30.76 20.88
C LYS A 931 9.01 -32.28 21.04
N ARG A 932 9.52 -33.05 20.07
CA ARG A 932 9.56 -34.52 20.19
C ARG A 932 10.48 -34.96 21.32
N LEU A 933 11.65 -34.34 21.47
CA LEU A 933 12.57 -34.58 22.58
C LEU A 933 11.94 -34.23 23.92
N GLN A 934 11.22 -33.10 24.01
CA GLN A 934 10.55 -32.67 25.24
C GLN A 934 9.38 -33.60 25.62
N ARG A 935 8.58 -34.05 24.66
CA ARG A 935 7.55 -35.09 24.88
C ARG A 935 8.14 -36.42 25.32
N LYS A 936 9.27 -36.83 24.73
CA LYS A 936 10.00 -38.03 25.16
C LYS A 936 10.56 -37.88 26.57
N ARG A 937 11.08 -36.70 26.93
CA ARG A 937 11.57 -36.42 28.29
C ARG A 937 10.43 -36.48 29.32
N GLN A 938 9.30 -35.85 29.02
CA GLN A 938 8.10 -35.92 29.86
C GLN A 938 7.54 -37.34 29.98
N SER A 939 7.55 -38.14 28.90
CA SER A 939 7.13 -39.56 28.99
C SER A 939 8.13 -40.41 29.78
N THR A 940 9.42 -40.11 29.69
CA THR A 940 10.47 -40.84 30.42
C THR A 940 10.43 -40.49 31.89
N GLU A 941 10.24 -39.21 32.25
CA GLU A 941 10.04 -38.75 33.62
C GLU A 941 8.74 -39.31 34.24
N SER A 942 7.65 -39.43 33.45
CA SER A 942 6.41 -40.05 33.94
C SER A 942 6.56 -41.56 34.15
N LEU A 943 7.31 -42.27 33.29
CA LEU A 943 7.65 -43.68 33.46
C LEU A 943 8.55 -43.90 34.69
N LEU A 944 9.56 -43.07 34.90
CA LEU A 944 10.42 -43.09 36.09
C LEU A 944 9.63 -42.80 37.38
N SER A 945 8.72 -41.82 37.35
CA SER A 945 7.81 -41.51 38.47
C SER A 945 6.83 -42.65 38.77
N SER A 946 6.35 -43.35 37.75
CA SER A 946 5.50 -44.54 37.89
C SER A 946 6.26 -45.73 38.50
N ALA A 947 7.48 -45.97 38.05
CA ALA A 947 8.33 -47.04 38.56
C ALA A 947 8.70 -46.82 40.03
N SER A 948 9.09 -45.58 40.39
CA SER A 948 9.40 -45.21 41.78
C SER A 948 8.21 -45.40 42.73
N ARG A 949 6.99 -45.01 42.30
CA ARG A 949 5.76 -45.26 43.07
C ARG A 949 5.50 -46.74 43.34
N LYS A 950 5.67 -47.60 42.33
CA LYS A 950 5.49 -49.07 42.49
C LYS A 950 6.49 -49.72 43.44
N ILE A 951 7.68 -49.14 43.61
CA ILE A 951 8.70 -49.63 44.56
C ILE A 951 8.32 -49.23 45.98
N MET A 952 7.90 -47.98 46.18
CA MET A 952 7.41 -47.49 47.48
C MET A 952 6.13 -48.21 47.93
N ASP A 953 5.18 -48.47 47.04
CA ASP A 953 3.95 -49.20 47.38
C ASP A 953 4.26 -50.62 47.88
N ARG A 954 5.21 -51.32 47.26
CA ARG A 954 5.64 -52.66 47.71
C ARG A 954 6.32 -52.62 49.08
N PHE A 955 7.14 -51.60 49.32
CA PHE A 955 7.80 -51.41 50.60
C PHE A 955 6.80 -51.09 51.73
N ASN A 956 5.81 -50.23 51.48
CA ASN A 956 4.76 -49.91 52.46
C ASN A 956 3.88 -51.12 52.79
N VAL A 957 3.56 -51.96 51.79
CA VAL A 957 2.82 -53.22 52.00
C VAL A 957 3.62 -54.19 52.89
N MET A 958 4.94 -54.22 52.75
CA MET A 958 5.81 -55.01 53.60
C MET A 958 5.81 -54.47 55.05
N LEU A 959 5.95 -53.15 55.25
CA LEU A 959 5.91 -52.53 56.58
C LEU A 959 4.57 -52.76 57.29
N LEU A 960 3.46 -52.70 56.56
CA LEU A 960 2.12 -53.06 57.04
C LEU A 960 2.07 -54.50 57.55
N LYS A 961 2.57 -55.47 56.76
CA LYS A 961 2.62 -56.89 57.15
C LYS A 961 3.47 -57.14 58.39
N ILE A 962 4.53 -56.35 58.59
CA ILE A 962 5.39 -56.43 59.78
C ILE A 962 4.65 -55.83 60.98
N SER A 963 4.01 -54.66 60.82
CA SER A 963 3.23 -54.01 61.87
C SER A 963 2.08 -54.88 62.39
N ASP A 964 1.37 -55.59 61.50
CA ASP A 964 0.24 -56.46 61.89
C ASP A 964 0.66 -57.70 62.70
N ARG A 965 1.93 -58.10 62.63
CA ARG A 965 2.47 -59.25 63.38
C ARG A 965 3.16 -58.86 64.70
N LEU A 966 3.31 -57.56 64.98
CA LEU A 966 3.91 -57.03 66.19
C LEU A 966 2.86 -56.81 67.28
N GLY A 967 3.05 -57.44 68.46
CA GLY A 967 2.22 -57.21 69.64
C GLY A 967 2.59 -55.93 70.40
N SER A 968 1.73 -55.48 71.33
CA SER A 968 1.95 -54.25 72.11
C SER A 968 3.22 -54.27 72.99
N ASP A 969 3.63 -55.43 73.49
CA ASP A 969 4.89 -55.59 74.25
C ASP A 969 6.13 -55.40 73.35
N SER A 970 6.08 -55.91 72.12
CA SER A 970 7.14 -55.76 71.12
C SER A 970 7.28 -54.31 70.65
N ILE A 971 6.17 -53.60 70.48
CA ILE A 971 6.17 -52.16 70.13
C ILE A 971 6.80 -51.33 71.26
N SER A 972 6.54 -51.69 72.52
CA SER A 972 7.11 -50.99 73.68
C SER A 972 8.64 -51.17 73.76
N ARG A 973 9.15 -52.36 73.41
CA ARG A 973 10.59 -52.62 73.30
C ARG A 973 11.23 -51.91 72.09
N LEU A 974 10.54 -51.87 70.94
CA LEU A 974 10.97 -51.09 69.77
C LEU A 974 11.10 -49.60 70.12
N LYS A 975 10.12 -49.02 70.84
CA LYS A 975 10.19 -47.64 71.31
C LYS A 975 11.39 -47.37 72.22
N PHE A 976 11.76 -48.34 73.06
CA PHE A 976 12.91 -48.22 73.95
C PHE A 976 14.23 -48.24 73.17
N LEU A 977 14.40 -49.17 72.21
CA LEU A 977 15.59 -49.26 71.36
C LEU A 977 15.75 -48.05 70.44
N CYS A 978 14.64 -47.46 69.97
CA CYS A 978 14.66 -46.29 69.09
C CYS A 978 14.57 -44.94 69.83
N LYS A 979 14.66 -44.92 71.17
CA LYS A 979 14.43 -43.73 72.01
C LYS A 979 15.35 -42.55 71.67
N ASP A 980 16.61 -42.84 71.34
CA ASP A 980 17.62 -41.84 70.99
C ASP A 980 17.38 -41.23 69.59
N LYS A 981 16.65 -41.93 68.71
CA LYS A 981 16.34 -41.48 67.35
C LYS A 981 14.96 -40.80 67.21
N ILE A 982 13.99 -41.13 68.07
CA ILE A 982 12.60 -40.66 67.97
C ILE A 982 12.32 -39.43 68.87
N GLY A 983 13.08 -39.28 69.96
CA GLY A 983 12.91 -38.20 70.93
C GLY A 983 11.75 -38.44 71.89
N LYS A 984 11.95 -38.13 73.18
CA LYS A 984 11.07 -38.53 74.29
C LYS A 984 9.58 -38.19 74.09
N LYS A 985 9.28 -37.01 73.53
CA LYS A 985 7.91 -36.51 73.34
C LYS A 985 7.11 -37.30 72.30
N LYS A 986 7.74 -37.75 71.21
CA LYS A 986 7.07 -38.50 70.13
C LYS A 986 6.97 -40.01 70.39
N THR A 987 7.80 -40.55 71.28
CA THR A 987 7.68 -41.96 71.71
C THR A 987 6.38 -42.25 72.46
N GLU A 988 5.77 -41.25 73.07
CA GLU A 988 4.49 -41.38 73.79
C GLU A 988 3.30 -41.47 72.82
N ASP A 989 3.36 -40.76 71.68
CA ASP A 989 2.28 -40.66 70.69
C ASP A 989 2.11 -41.91 69.81
N ILE A 990 3.15 -42.73 69.67
CA ILE A 990 3.15 -43.89 68.75
C ILE A 990 2.35 -45.04 69.36
N THR A 991 1.23 -45.46 68.78
CA THR A 991 0.43 -46.58 69.32
C THR A 991 0.54 -47.86 68.48
N ARG A 992 0.88 -47.71 67.20
CA ARG A 992 1.02 -48.81 66.24
C ARG A 992 2.43 -48.90 65.68
N GLY A 993 2.85 -50.10 65.25
CA GLY A 993 4.15 -50.32 64.64
C GLY A 993 4.36 -49.54 63.34
N ILE A 994 3.29 -49.27 62.58
CA ILE A 994 3.41 -48.51 61.33
C ILE A 994 3.75 -47.03 61.53
N GLU A 995 3.19 -46.40 62.57
CA GLU A 995 3.49 -44.99 62.92
C GLU A 995 4.97 -44.84 63.32
N LEU A 996 5.54 -45.88 63.94
CA LEU A 996 6.97 -45.97 64.22
C LEU A 996 7.79 -46.05 62.93
N PHE A 997 7.40 -46.90 61.98
CA PHE A 997 8.12 -47.09 60.72
C PHE A 997 7.99 -45.87 59.80
N GLU A 998 6.85 -45.20 59.77
CA GLU A 998 6.66 -43.91 59.09
C GLU A 998 7.60 -42.85 59.64
N TYR A 999 7.75 -42.76 60.96
CA TYR A 999 8.68 -41.82 61.58
C TYR A 999 10.16 -42.13 61.26
N LEU A 1000 10.51 -43.41 61.17
CA LEU A 1000 11.86 -43.85 60.77
C LEU A 1000 12.11 -43.63 59.27
N MET A 1001 11.08 -43.72 58.42
CA MET A 1001 11.15 -43.34 57.01
C MET A 1001 11.30 -41.82 56.83
N GLU A 1002 10.57 -41.00 57.60
CA GLU A 1002 10.69 -39.53 57.56
C GLU A 1002 12.11 -39.05 57.90
N ARG A 1003 12.83 -39.79 58.76
CA ARG A 1003 14.24 -39.52 59.08
C ARG A 1003 15.25 -40.23 58.18
N ALA A 1004 14.79 -40.94 57.15
CA ALA A 1004 15.61 -41.73 56.21
C ALA A 1004 16.47 -42.82 56.88
N GLU A 1005 16.05 -43.34 58.03
CA GLU A 1005 16.72 -44.44 58.74
C GLU A 1005 16.33 -45.82 58.18
N ILE A 1006 15.21 -45.88 57.45
CA ILE A 1006 14.75 -47.06 56.73
C ILE A 1006 14.21 -46.60 55.38
N GLY A 1007 14.52 -47.33 54.31
CA GLY A 1007 13.96 -47.09 52.98
C GLY A 1007 13.88 -48.36 52.12
N PRO A 1008 13.27 -48.29 50.92
CA PRO A 1008 13.11 -49.44 50.03
C PRO A 1008 14.43 -50.07 49.56
N GLY A 1009 15.55 -49.34 49.67
CA GLY A 1009 16.90 -49.85 49.39
C GLY A 1009 17.77 -50.10 50.62
N ASP A 1010 17.26 -49.79 51.83
CA ASP A 1010 18.00 -49.92 53.08
C ASP A 1010 17.09 -50.46 54.19
N THR A 1011 17.02 -51.79 54.25
CA THR A 1011 16.23 -52.58 55.21
C THR A 1011 17.08 -53.11 56.36
N VAL A 1012 18.38 -52.81 56.38
CA VAL A 1012 19.36 -53.39 57.32
C VAL A 1012 19.05 -52.97 58.75
N PHE A 1013 18.74 -51.68 58.95
CA PHE A 1013 18.39 -51.15 60.26
C PHE A 1013 17.10 -51.75 60.81
N LEU A 1014 16.07 -51.88 59.97
CA LEU A 1014 14.80 -52.52 60.35
C LEU A 1014 14.97 -53.99 60.71
N ARG A 1015 15.80 -54.72 59.96
CA ARG A 1015 16.15 -56.12 60.24
C ARG A 1015 16.83 -56.27 61.60
N GLN A 1016 17.79 -55.40 61.90
CA GLN A 1016 18.52 -55.43 63.17
C GLN A 1016 17.59 -55.16 64.37
N LEU A 1017 16.70 -54.17 64.25
CA LEU A 1017 15.69 -53.87 65.27
C LEU A 1017 14.73 -55.04 65.56
N LEU A 1018 14.33 -55.81 64.56
CA LEU A 1018 13.47 -56.98 64.75
C LEU A 1018 14.21 -58.18 65.38
N ILE A 1019 15.50 -58.33 65.07
CA ILE A 1019 16.36 -59.37 65.66
C ILE A 1019 16.61 -59.08 67.15
N ASP A 1020 16.91 -57.82 67.51
CA ASP A 1020 17.19 -57.40 68.89
C ASP A 1020 16.01 -57.58 69.85
N ILE A 1021 14.78 -57.73 69.31
CA ILE A 1021 13.55 -57.94 70.08
C ILE A 1021 13.17 -59.43 70.18
N GLY A 1022 13.95 -60.31 69.54
CA GLY A 1022 13.75 -61.76 69.57
C GLY A 1022 12.66 -62.27 68.63
N GLN A 1023 12.22 -61.48 67.65
CA GLN A 1023 11.21 -61.87 66.65
C GLN A 1023 11.84 -62.30 65.32
N GLN A 1024 12.61 -63.40 65.35
CA GLN A 1024 13.26 -63.96 64.15
C GLN A 1024 12.26 -64.39 63.05
N THR A 1025 11.06 -64.84 63.41
CA THR A 1025 10.02 -65.26 62.44
C THR A 1025 9.45 -64.10 61.61
N VAL A 1026 9.52 -62.87 62.11
CA VAL A 1026 9.05 -61.67 61.39
C VAL A 1026 10.13 -61.11 60.46
N ALA A 1027 11.41 -61.35 60.79
CA ALA A 1027 12.54 -61.00 59.92
C ALA A 1027 12.53 -61.77 58.58
N GLU A 1028 11.92 -62.96 58.53
CA GLU A 1028 11.73 -63.71 57.26
C GLU A 1028 10.87 -62.96 56.23
N ILE A 1029 10.00 -62.04 56.66
CA ILE A 1029 9.21 -61.18 55.75
C ILE A 1029 10.13 -60.17 55.04
N ILE A 1030 11.18 -59.72 55.73
CA ILE A 1030 12.25 -58.91 55.15
C ILE A 1030 13.09 -59.74 54.18
N ASP A 1031 13.42 -60.98 54.52
CA ASP A 1031 14.12 -61.90 53.60
C ASP A 1031 13.31 -62.22 52.36
N ASN A 1032 11.98 -62.30 52.45
CA ASN A 1032 11.11 -62.51 51.30
C ASN A 1032 10.99 -61.23 50.45
N TYR A 1033 10.88 -60.06 51.06
CA TYR A 1033 10.94 -58.79 50.33
C TYR A 1033 12.30 -58.58 49.65
N GLU A 1034 13.40 -58.87 50.33
CA GLU A 1034 14.76 -58.80 49.79
C GLU A 1034 15.01 -59.90 48.74
N ARG A 1035 14.39 -61.08 48.86
CA ARG A 1035 14.38 -62.11 47.80
C ARG A 1035 13.55 -61.68 46.59
N GLU A 1036 12.37 -61.12 46.79
CA GLU A 1036 11.55 -60.56 45.69
C GLU A 1036 12.22 -59.33 45.05
N ALA A 1037 12.92 -58.51 45.83
CA ALA A 1037 13.69 -57.36 45.37
C ALA A 1037 15.05 -57.75 44.74
N SER A 1038 15.64 -58.90 45.12
CA SER A 1038 16.85 -59.45 44.50
C SER A 1038 16.58 -60.35 43.30
N ILE A 1039 15.40 -61.00 43.22
CA ILE A 1039 14.83 -61.51 41.97
C ILE A 1039 14.53 -60.34 41.02
N ALA A 1040 14.32 -59.13 41.56
CA ALA A 1040 14.29 -57.88 40.82
C ALA A 1040 15.67 -57.17 40.66
N LYS A 1041 16.81 -57.84 40.97
CA LYS A 1041 18.10 -57.41 40.41
C LYS A 1041 18.14 -57.86 38.94
N LEU A 1042 17.89 -56.87 38.06
CA LEU A 1042 18.14 -56.84 36.62
C LEU A 1042 19.16 -57.89 36.13
N PRO A 1043 18.74 -58.76 35.19
CA PRO A 1043 19.32 -58.71 33.85
C PRO A 1043 18.30 -58.80 32.69
N ASP A 1044 17.02 -58.53 32.93
CA ASP A 1044 15.99 -58.55 31.86
C ASP A 1044 15.52 -57.14 31.47
N GLU A 1045 15.40 -56.18 32.39
CA GLU A 1045 14.96 -54.81 32.04
C GLU A 1045 16.02 -54.00 31.26
N THR A 1046 17.31 -54.15 31.57
CA THR A 1046 18.39 -53.51 30.78
C THR A 1046 18.41 -54.01 29.34
N GLU A 1047 18.29 -55.33 29.13
CA GLU A 1047 18.18 -55.88 27.78
C GLU A 1047 16.87 -55.47 27.11
N GLN A 1048 15.75 -55.37 27.82
CA GLN A 1048 14.50 -54.86 27.25
C GLN A 1048 14.55 -53.38 26.86
N VAL A 1049 15.25 -52.53 27.62
CA VAL A 1049 15.51 -51.13 27.29
C VAL A 1049 16.41 -51.05 26.05
N LYS A 1050 17.47 -51.86 25.98
CA LYS A 1050 18.33 -51.96 24.80
C LYS A 1050 17.54 -52.47 23.58
N ILE A 1051 16.66 -53.47 23.73
CA ILE A 1051 15.78 -53.99 22.66
C ILE A 1051 14.81 -52.91 22.21
N SER A 1052 14.23 -52.13 23.13
CA SER A 1052 13.33 -51.02 22.80
C SER A 1052 14.08 -49.93 22.03
N CYS A 1053 15.32 -49.62 22.42
CA CYS A 1053 16.16 -48.67 21.69
C CYS A 1053 16.52 -49.17 20.28
N ALA A 1054 16.90 -50.45 20.16
CA ALA A 1054 17.16 -51.08 18.88
C ALA A 1054 15.89 -51.10 18.00
N THR A 1055 14.72 -51.35 18.58
CA THR A 1055 13.42 -51.37 17.88
C THR A 1055 13.14 -50.03 17.18
N ASP A 1056 13.39 -48.91 17.85
CA ASP A 1056 13.21 -47.57 17.24
C ASP A 1056 14.10 -47.36 16.01
N VAL A 1057 15.36 -47.81 16.06
CA VAL A 1057 16.28 -47.70 14.90
C VAL A 1057 15.84 -48.62 13.78
N LEU A 1058 15.37 -49.81 14.12
CA LEU A 1058 14.97 -50.84 13.17
C LEU A 1058 13.72 -50.43 12.38
N VAL A 1059 12.73 -49.84 13.04
CA VAL A 1059 11.51 -49.32 12.41
C VAL A 1059 11.84 -48.25 11.37
N ASP A 1060 12.78 -47.35 11.67
CA ASP A 1060 13.16 -46.26 10.78
C ASP A 1060 14.03 -46.71 9.58
N GLN A 1061 14.77 -47.83 9.69
CA GLN A 1061 15.86 -48.15 8.75
C GLN A 1061 15.68 -49.46 7.95
N LEU A 1062 14.90 -50.46 8.41
CA LEU A 1062 14.79 -51.76 7.72
C LEU A 1062 14.02 -51.72 6.39
N GLY A 1063 13.05 -50.81 6.26
CA GLY A 1063 12.24 -50.63 5.05
C GLY A 1063 11.67 -51.96 4.51
N LYS A 1064 11.80 -52.22 3.20
CA LYS A 1064 11.26 -53.43 2.53
C LYS A 1064 11.98 -54.74 2.87
N LYS A 1065 13.12 -54.71 3.56
CA LYS A 1065 13.94 -55.91 3.86
C LYS A 1065 13.53 -56.62 5.15
N TRP A 1066 12.45 -56.18 5.79
CA TRP A 1066 12.00 -56.71 7.08
C TRP A 1066 11.64 -58.21 7.04
N MET A 1067 11.14 -58.74 5.92
CA MET A 1067 10.85 -60.17 5.80
C MET A 1067 12.12 -61.03 5.81
N GLN A 1068 13.17 -60.60 5.09
CA GLN A 1068 14.46 -61.28 5.10
C GLN A 1068 15.06 -61.29 6.51
N TYR A 1069 14.92 -60.16 7.21
CA TYR A 1069 15.32 -60.03 8.61
C TYR A 1069 14.50 -60.93 9.54
N GLY A 1070 13.18 -60.99 9.36
CA GLY A 1070 12.28 -61.87 10.10
C GLY A 1070 12.61 -63.35 9.96
N ARG A 1071 12.95 -63.80 8.74
CA ARG A 1071 13.41 -65.18 8.49
C ARG A 1071 14.69 -65.50 9.24
N LYS A 1072 15.65 -64.57 9.28
CA LYS A 1072 16.92 -64.76 10.01
C LYS A 1072 16.74 -64.74 11.52
N LEU A 1073 15.70 -64.08 12.01
CA LEU A 1073 15.29 -64.13 13.42
C LEU A 1073 14.53 -65.42 13.80
N GLY A 1074 14.27 -66.31 12.85
CA GLY A 1074 13.64 -67.61 13.08
C GLY A 1074 12.11 -67.57 13.13
N ILE A 1075 11.47 -66.54 12.56
CA ILE A 1075 10.01 -66.48 12.42
C ILE A 1075 9.58 -67.28 11.18
N SER A 1076 8.52 -68.08 11.29
CA SER A 1076 7.99 -68.88 10.18
C SER A 1076 7.41 -68.01 9.07
N ASP A 1077 7.55 -68.45 7.82
CA ASP A 1077 7.03 -67.71 6.65
C ASP A 1077 5.51 -67.46 6.73
N SER A 1078 4.75 -68.42 7.30
CA SER A 1078 3.31 -68.26 7.53
C SER A 1078 2.95 -67.06 8.44
N LYS A 1079 3.79 -66.75 9.44
CA LYS A 1079 3.58 -65.60 10.32
C LYS A 1079 4.01 -64.30 9.65
N LEU A 1080 5.05 -64.33 8.81
CA LEU A 1080 5.50 -63.16 8.05
C LEU A 1080 4.46 -62.75 7.01
N GLU A 1081 3.90 -63.72 6.29
CA GLU A 1081 2.80 -63.50 5.35
C GLU A 1081 1.56 -62.94 6.06
N GLY A 1082 1.20 -63.48 7.24
CA GLY A 1082 0.12 -62.94 8.06
C GLY A 1082 0.34 -61.50 8.54
N ILE A 1083 1.58 -61.10 8.86
CA ILE A 1083 1.93 -59.70 9.20
C ILE A 1083 1.79 -58.80 7.97
N GLN A 1084 2.21 -59.29 6.79
CA GLN A 1084 2.10 -58.55 5.54
C GLN A 1084 0.63 -58.34 5.13
N GLU A 1085 -0.23 -59.35 5.29
CA GLU A 1085 -1.67 -59.27 5.04
C GLU A 1085 -2.38 -58.31 6.00
N LYS A 1086 -2.00 -58.33 7.29
CA LYS A 1086 -2.60 -57.48 8.33
C LYS A 1086 -2.26 -55.99 8.15
N HIS A 1087 -1.07 -55.68 7.64
CA HIS A 1087 -0.61 -54.30 7.45
C HIS A 1087 -0.03 -54.06 6.04
N PRO A 1088 -0.83 -54.06 4.97
CA PRO A 1088 -0.33 -54.13 3.59
C PRO A 1088 0.41 -52.88 3.08
N ARG A 1089 0.22 -51.71 3.70
CA ARG A 1089 0.79 -50.42 3.25
C ARG A 1089 1.70 -49.72 4.27
N ASN A 1090 1.83 -50.25 5.49
CA ASN A 1090 2.56 -49.58 6.56
C ASN A 1090 3.78 -50.41 7.00
N LEU A 1091 4.95 -50.10 6.40
CA LEU A 1091 6.21 -50.81 6.66
C LEU A 1091 6.69 -50.67 8.11
N GLU A 1092 6.47 -49.52 8.74
CA GLU A 1092 6.88 -49.29 10.14
C GLU A 1092 6.13 -50.22 11.09
N GLU A 1093 4.82 -50.37 10.89
CA GLU A 1093 4.00 -51.23 11.75
C GLU A 1093 4.22 -52.72 11.46
N GLN A 1094 4.54 -53.08 10.20
CA GLN A 1094 5.01 -54.43 9.87
C GLN A 1094 6.29 -54.80 10.65
N VAL A 1095 7.27 -53.89 10.74
CA VAL A 1095 8.52 -54.12 11.49
C VAL A 1095 8.26 -54.19 13.00
N ARG A 1096 7.36 -53.35 13.54
CA ARG A 1096 6.98 -53.43 14.97
C ARG A 1096 6.29 -54.73 15.32
N GLU A 1097 5.34 -55.18 14.49
CA GLU A 1097 4.62 -56.43 14.73
C GLU A 1097 5.54 -57.65 14.57
N LEU A 1098 6.49 -57.61 13.63
CA LEU A 1098 7.57 -58.59 13.50
C LEU A 1098 8.37 -58.72 14.81
N LEU A 1099 8.86 -57.60 15.35
CA LEU A 1099 9.68 -57.59 16.56
C LEU A 1099 8.86 -58.01 17.80
N ARG A 1100 7.57 -57.72 17.83
CA ARG A 1100 6.64 -58.24 18.87
C ARG A 1100 6.49 -59.75 18.78
N GLU A 1101 6.27 -60.31 17.60
CA GLU A 1101 6.18 -61.76 17.41
C GLU A 1101 7.50 -62.47 17.71
N TRP A 1102 8.64 -61.87 17.35
CA TRP A 1102 9.96 -62.37 17.74
C TRP A 1102 10.13 -62.40 19.27
N LYS A 1103 9.80 -61.29 19.94
CA LYS A 1103 9.88 -61.18 21.41
C LYS A 1103 8.96 -62.20 22.10
N LYS A 1104 7.75 -62.44 21.59
CA LYS A 1104 6.85 -63.49 22.10
C LYS A 1104 7.42 -64.89 21.93
N THR A 1105 8.14 -65.14 20.84
CA THR A 1105 8.70 -66.45 20.52
C THR A 1105 9.91 -66.78 21.40
N ARG A 1106 10.71 -65.78 21.78
CA ARG A 1106 11.94 -65.94 22.59
C ARG A 1106 11.77 -65.68 24.10
N LYS A 1107 10.72 -64.96 24.51
CA LYS A 1107 10.41 -64.62 25.93
C LYS A 1107 11.65 -64.10 26.69
N ALA A 1108 12.08 -64.78 27.75
CA ALA A 1108 13.18 -64.37 28.65
C ALA A 1108 14.59 -64.55 28.06
N GLU A 1109 14.73 -65.17 26.89
CA GLU A 1109 16.02 -65.37 26.21
C GLU A 1109 16.33 -64.31 25.15
N ALA A 1110 15.46 -63.32 24.94
CA ALA A 1110 15.63 -62.31 23.91
C ALA A 1110 16.79 -61.34 24.26
N ARG A 1111 17.87 -61.35 23.46
CA ARG A 1111 19.01 -60.43 23.61
C ARG A 1111 19.16 -59.51 22.41
N VAL A 1112 19.69 -58.30 22.63
CA VAL A 1112 19.96 -57.37 21.52
C VAL A 1112 21.03 -57.89 20.56
N ASP A 1113 21.97 -58.68 21.06
CA ASP A 1113 23.00 -59.31 20.24
C ASP A 1113 22.42 -60.20 19.13
N ASP A 1114 21.26 -60.81 19.36
CA ASP A 1114 20.59 -61.63 18.34
C ASP A 1114 20.00 -60.78 17.21
N LEU A 1115 19.50 -59.58 17.55
CA LEU A 1115 19.06 -58.58 16.56
C LEU A 1115 20.26 -58.08 15.73
N LEU A 1116 21.39 -57.75 16.38
CA LEU A 1116 22.60 -57.31 15.71
C LEU A 1116 23.20 -58.39 14.80
N LYS A 1117 23.23 -59.65 15.26
CA LYS A 1117 23.65 -60.80 14.45
C LYS A 1117 22.75 -61.00 13.24
N ALA A 1118 21.44 -60.92 13.41
CA ALA A 1118 20.49 -61.04 12.30
C ALA A 1118 20.64 -59.88 11.29
N LEU A 1119 20.94 -58.66 11.73
CA LEU A 1119 21.18 -57.51 10.85
C LEU A 1119 22.45 -57.69 10.02
N ARG A 1120 23.54 -58.11 10.67
CA ARG A 1120 24.82 -58.41 10.00
C ARG A 1120 24.66 -59.58 9.00
N ALA A 1121 23.89 -60.61 9.37
CA ALA A 1121 23.56 -61.72 8.47
C ALA A 1121 22.68 -61.30 7.27
N CYS A 1122 21.91 -60.21 7.38
CA CYS A 1122 21.13 -59.61 6.30
C CYS A 1122 21.90 -58.55 5.49
N SER A 1123 23.22 -58.43 5.70
CA SER A 1123 24.06 -57.42 5.02
C SER A 1123 23.61 -55.98 5.31
N GLN A 1124 23.05 -55.72 6.50
CA GLN A 1124 22.63 -54.39 6.97
C GLN A 1124 23.61 -53.84 8.01
N ASN A 1125 24.90 -53.79 7.65
CA ASN A 1125 25.98 -53.40 8.57
C ASN A 1125 25.83 -51.96 9.07
N TYR A 1126 25.48 -51.01 8.19
CA TYR A 1126 25.23 -49.62 8.58
C TYR A 1126 24.15 -49.48 9.65
N THR A 1127 23.05 -50.22 9.53
CA THR A 1127 21.96 -50.22 10.52
C THR A 1127 22.39 -50.87 11.83
N ALA A 1128 23.19 -51.94 11.77
CA ALA A 1128 23.76 -52.57 12.97
C ALA A 1128 24.71 -51.62 13.72
N ASP A 1129 25.58 -50.92 12.99
CA ASP A 1129 26.52 -49.95 13.58
C ASP A 1129 25.78 -48.75 14.19
N LEU A 1130 24.67 -48.32 13.57
CA LEU A 1130 23.81 -47.27 14.11
C LEU A 1130 23.11 -47.71 15.41
N VAL A 1131 22.65 -48.97 15.48
CA VAL A 1131 22.10 -49.56 16.71
C VAL A 1131 23.18 -49.60 17.79
N GLU A 1132 24.39 -50.11 17.50
CA GLU A 1132 25.51 -50.15 18.46
C GLU A 1132 25.88 -48.75 18.97
N LYS A 1133 25.98 -47.75 18.09
CA LYS A 1133 26.26 -46.36 18.47
C LYS A 1133 25.17 -45.78 19.39
N LYS A 1134 23.90 -46.10 19.12
CA LYS A 1134 22.78 -45.63 19.94
C LYS A 1134 22.73 -46.33 21.30
N LEU A 1135 23.12 -47.61 21.35
CA LEU A 1135 23.29 -48.36 22.60
C LEU A 1135 24.47 -47.83 23.43
N GLN A 1136 25.58 -47.47 22.81
CA GLN A 1136 26.73 -46.84 23.48
C GLN A 1136 26.34 -45.51 24.14
N ASN A 1137 25.58 -44.66 23.44
CA ASN A 1137 25.07 -43.42 24.00
C ASN A 1137 24.09 -43.64 25.17
N LEU A 1138 23.38 -44.76 25.19
CA LEU A 1138 22.43 -45.14 26.24
C LEU A 1138 23.12 -45.71 27.48
N CYS A 1139 24.34 -46.24 27.36
CA CYS A 1139 25.18 -46.64 28.49
C CYS A 1139 25.98 -45.48 29.11
N MET A 1140 26.09 -44.35 28.40
CA MET A 1140 26.77 -43.13 28.89
C MET A 1140 25.82 -42.16 29.61
N GLN A 1141 24.51 -42.34 29.45
CA GLN A 1141 23.43 -41.66 30.19
C GLN A 1141 22.98 -42.52 31.36
#